data_AF-A0A385PYT8-F1
#
_entry.id   AF-A0A385PYT8-F1
#
_cell.length_a   1.000
_cell.length_b   1.000
_cell.length_c   1.000
_cell.angle_alpha   90.00
_cell.angle_beta   90.00
_cell.angle_gamma   90.00
#
_symmetry.space_group_name_H-M   'P 1'
#
loop_
_entity.id
_entity.type
_entity.pdbx_description
1 polymer ?
#
loop_
_entity_poly.entity_id
_entity_poly.type
_entity_poly.pdbx_seq_one_letter_code
_entity_poly.pdbx_strand_id
1 'polypeptide(L)'
;MRKMMTKALAVMLTVCMLPLPNATILAYGDTGARGYEMDGDIIPSGYVSEDFNEDDFEIATLSDAISTPGYQGNRYQSKKLTSIYDTDMVLTEDEIENGVDIPLNGEELLNKLLEGDVVVEKGEELSFDDDMSYLDYLFENHIDGMEYPEIDPDLIRTQAVNTTSVEDIINEAYEAVVVKGEKRISSVYDHKTKRRLRKLIMGGSPLVRYLADQMTFGITPIYVTGNYSEEELKSAFSEANWQNQMILEEDFPEYNYTYWNTNNWGEKIYRINVNYEFPNPEERKNLQIEMLDKAESIIDHIGLYTNGQYIQELYAINDYLIDNGSYATEVASRKIENTMQRKAYGILVEESGVCTSYARAFQLVSRMAGFICVVDGGIVVDSNREEGRHAWNLVCTEVNNNVYRNWLLVDPTWNDDENEFGQPRNTYLMIPKVASRRNRVSNNAKFSTRGDFSNIYQSFMSFDFDYMKYSGHSATRSSEFIDDLCEYIRRGYVPLYYRCEWELSSINMNYVCDEVYRRTNVSLSMRTTGVDAYIVNIECLSNGSSHDLTYTAKGLNELKEVNGRYVESPLEYPAYMHCTKPDPEPEITEDERRADEEEARRIQEEEAERRRQEEEAERRRQEAAEKKRQEAEKKRQEAEKKRQEEEKKRQEEEERKKQEEERRKQNQNNSKSGGSGGGGGSKSGGSGGGGGSKSGGSGGGGGSKSGGSGGGGGSKSGGSGGGGGSKSGGSGGGGGSKSQNNNGKSSSASGWKQDAHGWWYQNANGSYPRNAWSQIGGAWYLFNASGYMTTGWQHSNGAWYYLGSNGAMLTNWVNHGGRWYFMNGSGIMMANSWVQSGGKWYYMGADGAMLVNTRTPDGYMVKADGSL
;
A
#
# COMPACT_ATOMS: atom_id res chain seq x y z
N MET A 1 23.75 50.50 -38.04
CA MET A 1 24.69 51.33 -37.26
C MET A 1 24.08 51.52 -35.88
N ARG A 2 24.50 50.71 -34.89
CA ARG A 2 25.61 51.04 -33.98
C ARG A 2 25.54 52.48 -33.49
N LYS A 3 25.30 52.58 -32.18
CA LYS A 3 25.97 53.49 -31.24
C LYS A 3 25.59 54.96 -31.44
N MET A 4 25.27 55.71 -30.39
CA MET A 4 26.00 55.80 -29.13
C MET A 4 25.18 56.74 -28.22
N MET A 5 24.95 56.38 -26.96
CA MET A 5 25.61 56.98 -25.77
C MET A 5 25.02 58.35 -25.35
N THR A 6 24.80 58.72 -24.09
CA THR A 6 25.05 58.17 -22.75
C THR A 6 24.40 59.13 -21.73
N LYS A 7 24.12 58.64 -20.50
CA LYS A 7 24.00 59.38 -19.21
C LYS A 7 22.74 60.26 -19.03
N ALA A 8 22.01 60.26 -17.91
CA ALA A 8 22.28 59.81 -16.54
C ALA A 8 20.99 59.42 -15.78
N LEU A 9 21.18 58.50 -14.83
CA LEU A 9 20.30 58.03 -13.73
C LEU A 9 19.31 59.06 -13.15
N ALA A 10 18.08 58.63 -12.83
CA ALA A 10 17.71 58.20 -11.48
C ALA A 10 16.17 57.95 -11.30
N VAL A 11 15.85 56.69 -10.98
CA VAL A 11 14.86 56.25 -9.97
C VAL A 11 13.39 55.99 -10.37
N MET A 12 13.04 54.71 -10.17
CA MET A 12 11.74 54.02 -10.05
C MET A 12 11.14 53.30 -11.28
N LEU A 13 11.06 51.97 -11.12
CA LEU A 13 10.19 50.96 -11.76
C LEU A 13 10.73 50.24 -13.02
N THR A 14 11.19 49.02 -12.79
CA THR A 14 11.43 47.95 -13.79
C THR A 14 11.33 46.60 -13.07
N VAL A 15 10.86 45.47 -13.61
CA VAL A 15 10.17 45.10 -14.85
C VAL A 15 9.89 43.58 -14.80
N CYS A 16 8.85 43.17 -15.53
CA CYS A 16 8.49 41.91 -16.22
C CYS A 16 9.16 40.53 -16.00
N MET A 17 8.37 39.55 -16.47
CA MET A 17 8.53 38.09 -16.59
C MET A 17 9.78 37.53 -17.29
N LEU A 18 10.25 36.38 -16.73
CA LEU A 18 10.87 35.10 -17.25
C LEU A 18 12.03 35.15 -18.28
N PRO A 19 12.97 34.15 -18.40
CA PRO A 19 13.12 32.81 -17.76
C PRO A 19 14.53 32.47 -17.14
N LEU A 20 14.68 31.25 -16.58
CA LEU A 20 15.84 30.55 -15.92
C LEU A 20 17.17 30.50 -16.75
N PRO A 21 18.41 30.18 -16.22
CA PRO A 21 18.76 29.15 -15.20
C PRO A 21 19.96 29.40 -14.22
N ASN A 22 20.12 28.47 -13.27
CA ASN A 22 21.29 28.13 -12.42
C ASN A 22 21.83 29.16 -11.39
N ALA A 23 21.63 28.88 -10.10
CA ALA A 23 22.68 28.40 -9.18
C ALA A 23 22.33 28.70 -7.70
N THR A 24 22.16 27.60 -6.94
CA THR A 24 22.64 27.36 -5.57
C THR A 24 22.07 28.21 -4.42
N ILE A 25 21.29 27.57 -3.53
CA ILE A 25 21.45 27.61 -2.05
C ILE A 25 20.80 26.33 -1.45
N LEU A 26 21.69 25.49 -0.91
CA LEU A 26 21.59 24.57 0.24
C LEU A 26 20.31 23.75 0.46
N ALA A 27 20.31 22.57 -0.16
CA ALA A 27 19.71 21.37 0.43
C ALA A 27 20.57 20.90 1.61
N TYR A 28 19.94 20.57 2.74
CA TYR A 28 20.46 19.50 3.60
C TYR A 28 20.06 18.19 2.92
N GLY A 29 20.97 17.66 2.10
CA GLY A 29 20.87 16.30 1.60
C GLY A 29 21.34 15.34 2.68
N ASP A 30 20.47 14.44 3.10
CA ASP A 30 20.86 13.24 3.83
C ASP A 30 21.40 12.25 2.78
N THR A 31 22.72 12.18 2.66
CA THR A 31 23.38 11.16 1.86
C THR A 31 23.23 9.83 2.58
N GLY A 32 22.50 8.91 1.97
CA GLY A 32 22.59 7.49 2.29
C GLY A 32 24.04 7.04 2.26
N ALA A 33 24.53 6.61 3.42
CA ALA A 33 25.75 5.84 3.55
C ALA A 33 25.39 4.50 4.17
N ARG A 34 25.34 3.47 3.32
CA ARG A 34 25.67 2.10 3.71
C ARG A 34 27.03 2.16 4.42
N GLY A 35 27.06 1.84 5.71
CA GLY A 35 28.28 1.77 6.52
C GLY A 35 28.33 0.42 7.22
N TYR A 36 29.35 -0.35 6.85
CA TYR A 36 29.72 -1.65 7.38
C TYR A 36 29.79 -1.69 8.91
N GLU A 37 29.33 -2.80 9.50
CA GLU A 37 29.80 -3.28 10.81
C GLU A 37 31.32 -3.45 10.79
N MET A 38 31.98 -2.97 11.84
CA MET A 38 33.08 -3.69 12.49
C MET A 38 33.19 -3.32 13.96
N ASP A 39 33.16 -4.38 14.76
CA ASP A 39 33.88 -4.66 15.99
C ASP A 39 33.74 -3.72 17.19
N GLY A 40 33.45 -4.37 18.32
CA GLY A 40 33.10 -3.73 19.56
C GLY A 40 34.29 -3.18 20.34
N ASP A 41 33.94 -2.41 21.35
CA ASP A 41 34.60 -2.51 22.64
C ASP A 41 33.65 -2.08 23.75
N ILE A 42 33.52 -2.98 24.71
CA ILE A 42 32.90 -2.79 26.01
C ILE A 42 33.75 -1.77 26.78
N ILE A 43 33.11 -0.76 27.40
CA ILE A 43 33.69 -0.09 28.57
C ILE A 43 32.63 -0.05 29.69
N PRO A 44 32.96 -0.46 30.92
CA PRO A 44 32.00 -0.79 31.98
C PRO A 44 31.71 0.38 32.94
N SER A 45 30.68 0.19 33.77
CA SER A 45 30.30 1.06 34.88
C SER A 45 31.46 1.41 35.82
N GLY A 46 31.50 2.65 36.32
CA GLY A 46 32.22 2.96 37.56
C GLY A 46 32.52 4.44 37.82
N TYR A 47 31.79 5.01 38.78
CA TYR A 47 32.20 6.06 39.74
C TYR A 47 32.85 7.36 39.23
N VAL A 48 32.12 8.48 39.38
CA VAL A 48 32.65 9.67 40.08
C VAL A 48 31.61 10.12 41.10
N SER A 49 32.13 10.37 42.29
CA SER A 49 31.49 10.66 43.56
C SER A 49 31.27 12.16 43.80
N GLU A 50 30.34 12.40 44.71
CA GLU A 50 30.30 13.46 45.73
C GLU A 50 29.89 14.89 45.33
N ASP A 51 28.93 15.34 46.15
CA ASP A 51 28.53 16.70 46.47
C ASP A 51 27.88 17.54 45.37
N PHE A 52 26.57 17.36 45.20
CA PHE A 52 25.70 18.44 44.75
C PHE A 52 24.50 18.61 45.69
N ASN A 53 24.46 19.79 46.30
CA ASN A 53 23.41 20.29 47.17
C ASN A 53 22.03 20.16 46.53
N GLU A 54 21.05 19.75 47.34
CA GLU A 54 19.64 19.60 47.02
C GLU A 54 18.88 20.92 46.74
N ASP A 55 19.56 22.02 46.41
CA ASP A 55 18.93 23.34 46.28
C ASP A 55 19.13 24.05 44.92
N ASP A 56 19.72 23.40 43.91
CA ASP A 56 19.89 24.00 42.55
C ASP A 56 19.58 23.02 41.41
N PHE A 57 18.54 22.20 41.57
CA PHE A 57 17.81 21.67 40.42
C PHE A 57 16.52 22.46 40.25
N GLU A 58 16.65 23.64 39.64
CA GLU A 58 15.66 24.06 38.64
C GLU A 58 15.64 22.97 37.56
N ILE A 59 14.87 21.90 37.79
CA ILE A 59 14.13 21.30 36.69
C ILE A 59 13.30 22.46 36.17
N ALA A 60 13.68 22.94 34.97
CA ALA A 60 13.02 24.01 34.24
C ALA A 60 11.53 23.97 34.57
N THR A 61 11.12 24.90 35.43
CA THR A 61 9.73 25.01 35.82
C THR A 61 8.96 25.22 34.53
N LEU A 62 7.79 24.58 34.43
CA LEU A 62 6.91 24.69 33.27
C LEU A 62 6.49 26.15 32.96
N SER A 63 6.91 27.15 33.76
CA SER A 63 6.80 28.58 33.47
C SER A 63 7.87 29.14 32.53
N ASP A 64 8.98 28.44 32.26
CA ASP A 64 9.94 28.83 31.19
C ASP A 64 9.88 27.90 29.96
N ALA A 65 9.06 26.84 30.01
CA ALA A 65 8.64 26.07 28.84
C ALA A 65 7.28 26.53 28.25
N ILE A 66 6.65 27.55 28.84
CA ILE A 66 5.45 28.22 28.32
C ILE A 66 5.82 29.60 27.75
N SER A 67 6.68 29.58 26.72
CA SER A 67 6.43 30.28 25.45
C SER A 67 5.85 29.30 24.40
N THR A 68 5.22 28.24 24.90
CA THR A 68 4.59 27.16 24.13
C THR A 68 3.40 26.61 24.91
N PRO A 69 2.24 26.33 24.28
CA PRO A 69 0.98 26.14 24.98
C PRO A 69 0.70 24.66 25.36
N GLY A 70 0.23 24.47 26.59
CA GLY A 70 -0.40 23.28 27.18
C GLY A 70 -0.65 23.59 28.67
N TYR A 71 -1.69 23.17 29.38
CA TYR A 71 -2.74 22.21 29.13
C TYR A 71 -3.76 22.43 30.28
N GLN A 72 -5.03 22.71 29.99
CA GLN A 72 -6.13 22.47 30.94
C GLN A 72 -7.37 21.99 30.18
N GLY A 73 -7.75 20.75 30.47
CA GLY A 73 -9.10 20.23 30.27
C GLY A 73 -9.38 19.64 28.89
N ASN A 74 -8.66 18.57 28.52
CA ASN A 74 -9.12 17.66 27.46
C ASN A 74 -10.46 17.03 27.89
N ARG A 75 -11.58 17.60 27.44
CA ARG A 75 -12.76 16.81 27.13
C ARG A 75 -12.62 16.41 25.68
N TYR A 76 -12.38 15.12 25.46
CA TYR A 76 -12.38 14.45 24.16
C TYR A 76 -13.62 14.87 23.35
N GLN A 77 -13.45 15.87 22.50
CA GLN A 77 -14.25 15.96 21.28
C GLN A 77 -13.55 15.03 20.29
N SER A 78 -14.19 13.91 19.98
CA SER A 78 -13.80 13.07 18.85
C SER A 78 -13.54 13.99 17.67
N LYS A 79 -12.29 14.07 17.20
CA LYS A 79 -12.02 14.71 15.91
C LYS A 79 -12.96 14.04 14.91
N LYS A 80 -13.69 14.84 14.14
CA LYS A 80 -14.51 14.32 13.04
C LYS A 80 -13.53 13.66 12.07
N LEU A 81 -13.44 12.34 12.16
CA LEU A 81 -12.61 11.53 11.29
C LEU A 81 -13.22 11.57 9.88
N THR A 82 -12.36 11.47 8.87
CA THR A 82 -12.77 11.58 7.47
C THR A 82 -13.22 10.23 6.96
N SER A 83 -14.46 10.16 6.51
CA SER A 83 -14.97 9.00 5.80
C SER A 83 -14.26 8.85 4.46
N ILE A 84 -14.03 7.62 4.00
CA ILE A 84 -13.51 7.33 2.66
C ILE A 84 -14.37 7.96 1.55
N TYR A 85 -15.67 8.15 1.80
CA TYR A 85 -16.60 8.83 0.88
C TYR A 85 -16.31 10.34 0.70
N ASP A 86 -15.49 10.93 1.57
CA ASP A 86 -15.11 12.35 1.53
C ASP A 86 -13.66 12.56 1.00
N THR A 87 -13.09 11.63 0.22
CA THR A 87 -11.67 11.65 -0.17
C THR A 87 -11.39 11.58 -1.67
N ASP A 88 -10.41 12.37 -2.13
CA ASP A 88 -9.96 12.39 -3.54
C ASP A 88 -9.09 11.19 -3.94
N MET A 89 -8.77 10.30 -3.00
CA MET A 89 -7.87 9.15 -3.22
C MET A 89 -8.59 7.92 -3.78
N VAL A 90 -9.92 7.91 -3.75
CA VAL A 90 -10.77 6.81 -4.22
C VAL A 90 -11.17 7.08 -5.68
N LEU A 91 -11.59 6.05 -6.39
CA LEU A 91 -12.26 6.25 -7.68
C LEU A 91 -13.50 7.13 -7.51
N THR A 92 -13.66 8.10 -8.40
CA THR A 92 -14.88 8.91 -8.54
C THR A 92 -16.04 8.03 -9.02
N GLU A 93 -17.29 8.47 -8.81
CA GLU A 93 -18.47 7.73 -9.31
C GLU A 93 -18.40 7.45 -10.82
N ASP A 94 -17.86 8.41 -11.60
CA ASP A 94 -17.66 8.21 -13.04
C ASP A 94 -16.61 7.13 -13.35
N GLU A 95 -15.48 7.12 -12.63
CA GLU A 95 -14.46 6.06 -12.76
C GLU A 95 -14.99 4.70 -12.27
N ILE A 96 -15.88 4.68 -11.26
CA ILE A 96 -16.54 3.47 -10.78
C ILE A 96 -17.46 2.90 -11.86
N GLU A 97 -18.25 3.76 -12.51
CA GLU A 97 -19.21 3.36 -13.55
C GLU A 97 -18.54 3.01 -14.88
N ASN A 98 -17.50 3.75 -15.29
CA ASN A 98 -16.93 3.68 -16.63
C ASN A 98 -15.53 3.07 -16.70
N GLY A 99 -14.93 2.72 -15.56
CA GLY A 99 -13.53 2.33 -15.45
C GLY A 99 -12.59 3.52 -15.47
N VAL A 100 -11.32 3.26 -15.15
CA VAL A 100 -10.30 4.32 -15.10
C VAL A 100 -9.68 4.50 -16.48
N ASP A 101 -9.57 5.75 -16.92
CA ASP A 101 -8.88 6.08 -18.16
C ASP A 101 -7.37 5.87 -18.04
N ILE A 102 -6.73 5.55 -19.17
CA ILE A 102 -5.28 5.44 -19.25
C ILE A 102 -4.66 6.77 -18.78
N PRO A 103 -3.63 6.74 -17.91
CA PRO A 103 -3.12 7.92 -17.19
C PRO A 103 -2.28 8.87 -18.05
N LEU A 104 -2.70 9.13 -19.29
CA LEU A 104 -2.41 10.30 -20.11
C LEU A 104 -3.51 10.39 -21.17
N ASN A 105 -3.83 11.63 -21.57
CA ASN A 105 -5.02 11.96 -22.36
C ASN A 105 -5.26 10.96 -23.51
N GLY A 106 -6.34 10.16 -23.39
CA GLY A 106 -6.71 9.16 -24.39
C GLY A 106 -6.94 9.75 -25.77
N GLU A 107 -7.42 10.99 -25.87
CA GLU A 107 -7.48 11.73 -27.13
C GLU A 107 -6.10 12.13 -27.62
N GLU A 108 -5.17 12.48 -26.73
CA GLU A 108 -3.80 12.80 -27.10
C GLU A 108 -3.05 11.55 -27.59
N LEU A 109 -3.30 10.41 -26.97
CA LEU A 109 -2.84 9.11 -27.44
C LEU A 109 -3.48 8.77 -28.79
N LEU A 110 -4.80 8.90 -28.94
CA LEU A 110 -5.51 8.72 -30.21
C LEU A 110 -4.94 9.63 -31.31
N ASN A 111 -4.74 10.91 -31.01
CA ASN A 111 -4.20 11.91 -31.93
C ASN A 111 -2.74 11.59 -32.29
N LYS A 112 -1.91 11.16 -31.33
CA LYS A 112 -0.52 10.75 -31.62
C LYS A 112 -0.45 9.49 -32.47
N LEU A 113 -1.36 8.54 -32.25
CA LEU A 113 -1.49 7.33 -33.07
C LEU A 113 -1.98 7.67 -34.49
N LEU A 114 -2.79 8.72 -34.64
CA LEU A 114 -3.23 9.25 -35.94
C LEU A 114 -2.20 10.18 -36.62
N GLU A 115 -1.29 10.81 -35.86
CA GLU A 115 -0.25 11.72 -36.34
C GLU A 115 1.06 11.02 -36.77
N GLY A 116 1.24 9.75 -36.38
CA GLY A 116 2.32 8.89 -36.89
C GLY A 116 1.87 8.16 -38.15
N ASP A 117 2.53 8.40 -39.28
CA ASP A 117 2.17 7.90 -40.61
C ASP A 117 1.88 6.37 -40.67
N VAL A 118 0.59 6.00 -40.57
CA VAL A 118 0.03 4.85 -41.28
C VAL A 118 -1.12 5.32 -42.14
N VAL A 119 -0.77 5.68 -43.37
CA VAL A 119 -1.71 5.64 -44.48
C VAL A 119 -2.07 4.18 -44.69
N VAL A 120 -3.25 3.75 -44.23
CA VAL A 120 -3.87 2.50 -44.68
C VAL A 120 -4.32 2.72 -46.13
N GLU A 121 -3.38 2.68 -47.08
CA GLU A 121 -3.72 2.65 -48.49
C GLU A 121 -3.91 1.20 -48.94
N LYS A 122 -5.18 0.88 -49.08
CA LYS A 122 -5.69 -0.39 -49.58
C LYS A 122 -5.45 -0.45 -51.09
N GLY A 123 -4.29 -1.00 -51.48
CA GLY A 123 -4.03 -1.55 -52.80
C GLY A 123 -3.64 -0.56 -53.91
N GLU A 124 -2.41 -0.67 -54.39
CA GLU A 124 -2.04 -0.94 -55.79
C GLU A 124 -0.50 -0.95 -55.92
N GLU A 125 0.02 -1.82 -56.80
CA GLU A 125 1.44 -1.90 -57.15
C GLU A 125 1.93 -0.57 -57.74
N LEU A 126 2.96 0.05 -57.15
CA LEU A 126 3.78 1.04 -57.86
C LEU A 126 5.26 0.85 -57.54
N SER A 127 5.99 0.42 -58.56
CA SER A 127 7.45 0.43 -58.68
C SER A 127 7.99 1.86 -58.69
N PHE A 128 9.05 2.13 -57.94
CA PHE A 128 9.95 3.25 -58.23
C PHE A 128 11.41 2.83 -58.05
N ASP A 129 12.12 2.82 -59.18
CA ASP A 129 13.57 2.84 -59.29
C ASP A 129 14.13 4.22 -58.88
N ASP A 130 15.38 4.20 -58.42
CA ASP A 130 16.40 5.26 -58.37
C ASP A 130 16.20 6.49 -57.44
N ASP A 131 16.88 6.52 -56.29
CA ASP A 131 18.21 7.17 -56.16
C ASP A 131 18.78 7.06 -54.73
N MET A 132 19.70 6.10 -54.54
CA MET A 132 20.54 5.94 -53.36
C MET A 132 21.71 6.94 -53.42
N SER A 133 21.62 8.06 -52.71
CA SER A 133 22.76 8.99 -52.57
C SER A 133 22.97 9.62 -51.19
N TYR A 134 22.26 9.16 -50.15
CA TYR A 134 22.44 9.72 -48.79
C TYR A 134 23.37 8.89 -47.88
N LEU A 135 23.69 7.65 -48.24
CA LEU A 135 24.53 6.76 -47.43
C LEU A 135 26.04 6.84 -47.77
N ASP A 136 26.42 7.24 -48.98
CA ASP A 136 27.83 7.36 -49.35
C ASP A 136 28.52 8.60 -48.76
N TYR A 137 27.76 9.63 -48.34
CA TYR A 137 28.34 10.83 -47.72
C TYR A 137 28.81 10.59 -46.27
N LEU A 138 28.33 9.54 -45.60
CA LEU A 138 28.67 9.23 -44.21
C LEU A 138 29.91 8.34 -44.05
N PHE A 139 30.43 7.74 -45.13
CA PHE A 139 31.50 6.73 -45.02
C PHE A 139 32.89 7.14 -45.54
N GLU A 140 33.06 8.33 -46.16
CA GLU A 140 34.34 8.65 -46.85
C GLU A 140 35.26 9.70 -46.21
N ASN A 141 35.10 10.08 -44.94
CA ASN A 141 36.11 10.91 -44.25
C ASN A 141 36.64 10.28 -42.95
N HIS A 142 37.89 9.82 -43.05
CA HIS A 142 38.85 9.25 -42.08
C HIS A 142 38.57 9.44 -40.57
N ILE A 143 38.43 8.35 -39.78
CA ILE A 143 39.45 7.50 -39.10
C ILE A 143 40.02 8.14 -37.81
N ASP A 144 39.81 7.52 -36.63
CA ASP A 144 40.85 6.68 -35.99
C ASP A 144 40.37 5.91 -34.72
N GLY A 145 40.67 4.61 -34.71
CA GLY A 145 40.91 3.79 -33.52
C GLY A 145 39.78 3.51 -32.51
N MET A 146 38.92 2.52 -32.79
CA MET A 146 38.40 1.60 -31.76
C MET A 146 37.86 0.32 -32.42
N GLU A 147 38.39 -0.82 -31.99
CA GLU A 147 38.01 -2.17 -32.41
C GLU A 147 36.64 -2.51 -31.77
N TYR A 148 35.58 -2.67 -32.59
CA TYR A 148 34.28 -3.16 -32.13
C TYR A 148 34.21 -4.69 -32.23
N PRO A 149 33.66 -5.40 -31.24
CA PRO A 149 33.48 -6.85 -31.35
C PRO A 149 32.46 -7.18 -32.45
N GLU A 150 32.79 -8.19 -33.26
CA GLU A 150 31.94 -8.73 -34.33
C GLU A 150 30.54 -9.07 -33.80
N ILE A 151 29.52 -8.38 -34.32
CA ILE A 151 28.12 -8.75 -34.10
C ILE A 151 27.81 -9.90 -35.06
N ASP A 152 27.46 -11.06 -34.52
CA ASP A 152 27.07 -12.26 -35.26
C ASP A 152 25.80 -12.00 -36.10
N PRO A 153 25.89 -12.05 -37.45
CA PRO A 153 24.75 -11.83 -38.35
C PRO A 153 23.62 -12.85 -38.16
N ASP A 154 23.89 -14.02 -37.59
CA ASP A 154 22.88 -15.03 -37.31
C ASP A 154 22.04 -14.68 -36.06
N LEU A 155 22.55 -13.86 -35.14
CA LEU A 155 21.79 -13.35 -33.99
C LEU A 155 20.69 -12.36 -34.44
N ILE A 156 20.96 -11.56 -35.48
CA ILE A 156 20.00 -10.63 -36.10
C ILE A 156 18.91 -11.40 -36.85
N ARG A 157 19.26 -12.50 -37.53
CA ARG A 157 18.29 -13.35 -38.25
C ARG A 157 17.43 -14.20 -37.32
N THR A 158 17.96 -14.61 -36.16
CA THR A 158 17.19 -15.39 -35.17
C THR A 158 16.23 -14.51 -34.35
N GLN A 159 16.53 -13.22 -34.17
CA GLN A 159 15.60 -12.26 -33.56
C GLN A 159 14.46 -11.80 -34.49
N ALA A 160 14.58 -11.98 -35.80
CA ALA A 160 13.58 -11.54 -36.78
C ALA A 160 12.36 -12.48 -36.94
N VAL A 161 12.30 -13.61 -36.22
CA VAL A 161 11.25 -14.64 -36.42
C VAL A 161 10.16 -14.63 -35.33
N ASN A 162 10.11 -13.63 -34.45
CA ASN A 162 8.99 -13.52 -33.49
C ASN A 162 8.70 -12.09 -32.98
N THR A 163 9.06 -11.05 -33.73
CA THR A 163 8.81 -9.66 -33.31
C THR A 163 7.44 -9.20 -33.81
N THR A 164 6.49 -9.08 -32.90
CA THR A 164 5.35 -8.16 -33.05
C THR A 164 5.91 -6.80 -33.49
N SER A 165 5.47 -6.28 -34.63
CA SER A 165 6.00 -5.01 -35.13
C SER A 165 5.57 -3.88 -34.19
N VAL A 166 6.34 -2.79 -34.12
CA VAL A 166 5.96 -1.60 -33.32
C VAL A 166 4.55 -1.13 -33.70
N GLU A 167 4.20 -1.28 -34.98
CA GLU A 167 2.89 -1.02 -35.55
C GLU A 167 1.78 -1.89 -34.93
N ASP A 168 2.01 -3.19 -34.79
CA ASP A 168 1.03 -4.10 -34.18
C ASP A 168 0.77 -3.74 -32.72
N ILE A 169 1.81 -3.34 -31.97
CA ILE A 169 1.66 -2.90 -30.57
C ILE A 169 0.93 -1.57 -30.48
N ILE A 170 1.23 -0.63 -31.36
CA ILE A 170 0.55 0.67 -31.49
C ILE A 170 -0.93 0.42 -31.77
N ASN A 171 -1.25 -0.48 -32.69
CA ASN A 171 -2.62 -0.86 -33.01
C ASN A 171 -3.32 -1.58 -31.85
N GLU A 172 -2.66 -2.52 -31.15
CA GLU A 172 -3.23 -3.14 -29.95
C GLU A 172 -3.49 -2.13 -28.83
N ALA A 173 -2.57 -1.18 -28.62
CA ALA A 173 -2.72 -0.11 -27.63
C ALA A 173 -3.83 0.87 -28.03
N TYR A 174 -3.93 1.21 -29.32
CA TYR A 174 -5.03 1.99 -29.89
C TYR A 174 -6.38 1.31 -29.63
N GLU A 175 -6.48 0.03 -29.98
CA GLU A 175 -7.69 -0.76 -29.76
C GLU A 175 -8.02 -0.82 -28.27
N ALA A 176 -7.03 -0.95 -27.38
CA ALA A 176 -7.26 -0.90 -25.93
C ALA A 176 -7.73 0.48 -25.41
N VAL A 177 -7.46 1.57 -26.13
CA VAL A 177 -7.97 2.92 -25.81
C VAL A 177 -9.39 3.10 -26.33
N VAL A 178 -9.63 2.70 -27.58
CA VAL A 178 -10.94 2.80 -28.24
C VAL A 178 -11.95 1.86 -27.57
N VAL A 179 -11.51 0.64 -27.28
CA VAL A 179 -12.21 -0.31 -26.42
C VAL A 179 -11.94 0.12 -24.98
N LYS A 180 -12.73 1.08 -24.48
CA LYS A 180 -12.70 1.55 -23.06
C LYS A 180 -12.37 0.39 -22.11
N GLY A 181 -11.56 0.67 -21.07
CA GLY A 181 -11.14 -0.32 -20.07
C GLY A 181 -12.28 -1.22 -19.57
N GLU A 182 -13.49 -0.66 -19.43
CA GLU A 182 -14.72 -1.37 -19.08
C GLU A 182 -15.04 -2.59 -19.95
N LYS A 183 -14.85 -2.50 -21.26
CA LYS A 183 -15.15 -3.60 -22.20
C LYS A 183 -14.11 -4.71 -22.19
N ARG A 184 -12.94 -4.45 -21.60
CA ARG A 184 -11.85 -5.43 -21.45
C ARG A 184 -12.03 -6.28 -20.19
N ILE A 185 -12.89 -5.85 -19.26
CA ILE A 185 -13.24 -6.62 -18.08
C ILE A 185 -14.06 -7.84 -18.52
N SER A 186 -13.72 -9.00 -17.95
CA SER A 186 -14.48 -10.22 -18.23
C SER A 186 -15.94 -10.03 -17.83
N SER A 187 -16.84 -10.46 -18.70
CA SER A 187 -18.28 -10.41 -18.49
C SER A 187 -18.81 -11.25 -17.33
N VAL A 188 -17.96 -12.08 -16.69
CA VAL A 188 -18.30 -12.70 -15.40
C VAL A 188 -18.54 -11.64 -14.31
N TYR A 189 -17.97 -10.43 -14.45
CA TYR A 189 -18.17 -9.31 -13.54
C TYR A 189 -19.40 -8.49 -13.98
N ASP A 190 -20.54 -8.79 -13.36
CA ASP A 190 -21.77 -7.99 -13.49
C ASP A 190 -21.61 -6.56 -12.97
N HIS A 191 -22.54 -5.67 -13.32
CA HIS A 191 -22.50 -4.26 -12.92
C HIS A 191 -22.40 -4.06 -11.40
N LYS A 192 -23.11 -4.89 -10.62
CA LYS A 192 -23.12 -4.83 -9.16
C LYS A 192 -21.74 -5.15 -8.58
N THR A 193 -21.12 -6.22 -9.06
CA THR A 193 -19.79 -6.67 -8.65
C THR A 193 -18.73 -5.64 -8.99
N LYS A 194 -18.74 -5.10 -10.21
CA LYS A 194 -17.79 -4.06 -10.63
C LYS A 194 -17.86 -2.84 -9.71
N ARG A 195 -19.07 -2.39 -9.40
CA ARG A 195 -19.32 -1.27 -8.48
C ARG A 195 -18.78 -1.54 -7.07
N ARG A 196 -19.08 -2.73 -6.52
CA ARG A 196 -18.58 -3.18 -5.20
C ARG A 196 -17.05 -3.17 -5.12
N LEU A 197 -16.38 -3.73 -6.12
CA LEU A 197 -14.92 -3.83 -6.14
C LEU A 197 -14.24 -2.46 -6.28
N ARG A 198 -14.76 -1.59 -7.15
CA ARG A 198 -14.16 -0.28 -7.46
C ARG A 198 -14.26 0.75 -6.34
N LYS A 199 -15.29 0.69 -5.50
CA LYS A 199 -15.45 1.59 -4.34
C LYS A 199 -14.29 1.54 -3.34
N LEU A 200 -13.54 0.45 -3.33
CA LEU A 200 -12.41 0.24 -2.41
C LEU A 200 -11.06 0.53 -3.06
N ILE A 201 -11.05 0.81 -4.36
CA ILE A 201 -9.85 1.13 -5.11
C ILE A 201 -9.41 2.54 -4.75
N MET A 202 -8.16 2.62 -4.31
CA MET A 202 -7.48 3.87 -4.01
C MET A 202 -6.16 3.95 -4.76
N GLY A 203 -5.69 5.16 -4.97
CA GLY A 203 -4.34 5.38 -5.48
C GLY A 203 -3.89 6.80 -5.26
N GLY A 204 -2.63 6.97 -4.85
CA GLY A 204 -2.02 8.28 -4.66
C GLY A 204 -1.91 9.07 -5.96
N SER A 205 -2.02 8.42 -7.12
CA SER A 205 -2.00 9.09 -8.44
C SER A 205 -2.98 8.46 -9.43
N PRO A 206 -3.32 9.14 -10.53
CA PRO A 206 -4.10 8.56 -11.62
C PRO A 206 -3.50 7.24 -12.16
N LEU A 207 -2.17 7.15 -12.25
CA LEU A 207 -1.49 5.93 -12.68
C LEU A 207 -1.75 4.75 -11.73
N VAL A 208 -1.69 4.99 -10.42
CA VAL A 208 -1.97 3.95 -9.43
C VAL A 208 -3.42 3.51 -9.50
N ARG A 209 -4.37 4.46 -9.57
CA ARG A 209 -5.80 4.16 -9.67
C ARG A 209 -6.11 3.33 -10.92
N TYR A 210 -5.52 3.69 -12.06
CA TYR A 210 -5.64 2.93 -13.30
C TYR A 210 -5.04 1.52 -13.17
N LEU A 211 -3.80 1.38 -12.70
CA LEU A 211 -3.19 0.07 -12.51
C LEU A 211 -4.01 -0.80 -11.53
N ALA A 212 -4.48 -0.22 -10.43
CA ALA A 212 -5.28 -0.92 -9.44
C ALA A 212 -6.62 -1.40 -10.00
N ASP A 213 -7.31 -0.58 -10.81
CA ASP A 213 -8.52 -0.97 -11.54
C ASP A 213 -8.25 -2.13 -12.49
N GLN A 214 -7.26 -2.00 -13.37
CA GLN A 214 -6.93 -3.05 -14.36
C GLN A 214 -6.51 -4.37 -13.68
N MET A 215 -5.70 -4.30 -12.62
CA MET A 215 -5.23 -5.47 -11.88
C MET A 215 -6.34 -6.15 -11.07
N THR A 216 -7.30 -5.39 -10.55
CA THR A 216 -8.48 -5.94 -9.84
C THR A 216 -9.25 -6.91 -10.73
N PHE A 217 -9.37 -6.61 -12.02
CA PHE A 217 -10.12 -7.43 -12.96
C PHE A 217 -9.25 -8.44 -13.72
N GLY A 218 -7.97 -8.60 -13.35
CA GLY A 218 -7.06 -9.55 -14.00
C GLY A 218 -6.73 -9.20 -15.45
N ILE A 219 -6.78 -7.91 -15.83
CA ILE A 219 -6.51 -7.50 -17.21
C ILE A 219 -5.02 -7.64 -17.52
N THR A 220 -4.68 -8.30 -18.62
CA THR A 220 -3.31 -8.40 -19.14
C THR A 220 -3.33 -8.57 -20.67
N PRO A 221 -2.45 -7.90 -21.44
CA PRO A 221 -1.51 -6.88 -21.00
C PRO A 221 -2.21 -5.58 -20.57
N ILE A 222 -1.58 -4.82 -19.68
CA ILE A 222 -2.00 -3.46 -19.29
C ILE A 222 -1.19 -2.45 -20.10
N TYR A 223 -1.86 -1.50 -20.75
CA TYR A 223 -1.21 -0.42 -21.49
C TYR A 223 -1.17 0.85 -20.65
N VAL A 224 0.01 1.46 -20.56
CA VAL A 224 0.23 2.74 -19.87
C VAL A 224 0.96 3.66 -20.83
N THR A 225 0.62 4.94 -20.85
CA THR A 225 1.28 5.92 -21.71
C THR A 225 1.88 7.03 -20.87
N GLY A 226 3.10 7.45 -21.20
CA GLY A 226 3.74 8.63 -20.62
C GLY A 226 5.22 8.53 -20.37
N ASN A 227 5.74 9.51 -19.64
CA ASN A 227 7.16 9.65 -19.35
C ASN A 227 7.43 9.34 -17.88
N TYR A 228 7.31 8.06 -17.55
CA TYR A 228 7.58 7.54 -16.21
C TYR A 228 9.01 7.02 -16.12
N SER A 229 9.69 7.32 -15.01
CA SER A 229 10.90 6.59 -14.67
C SER A 229 10.55 5.13 -14.36
N GLU A 230 11.54 4.23 -14.49
CA GLU A 230 11.36 2.82 -14.12
C GLU A 230 10.94 2.68 -12.64
N GLU A 231 11.49 3.53 -11.77
CA GLU A 231 11.16 3.57 -10.34
C GLU A 231 9.75 4.08 -10.08
N GLU A 232 9.28 5.08 -10.82
CA GLU A 232 7.89 5.57 -10.76
C GLU A 232 6.90 4.48 -11.14
N LEU A 233 7.12 3.79 -12.27
CA LEU A 233 6.21 2.74 -12.73
C LEU A 233 6.21 1.55 -11.75
N LYS A 234 7.39 1.14 -11.28
CA LYS A 234 7.53 0.07 -10.28
C LYS A 234 6.85 0.43 -8.95
N SER A 235 7.03 1.65 -8.47
CA SER A 235 6.40 2.12 -7.22
C SER A 235 4.90 2.23 -7.37
N ALA A 236 4.39 2.69 -8.52
CA ALA A 236 2.96 2.75 -8.80
C ALA A 236 2.32 1.35 -8.87
N PHE A 237 2.98 0.39 -9.52
CA PHE A 237 2.52 -0.99 -9.58
C PHE A 237 2.55 -1.66 -8.19
N SER A 238 3.62 -1.42 -7.42
CA SER A 238 3.70 -1.89 -6.03
C SER A 238 2.63 -1.24 -5.15
N GLU A 239 2.38 0.06 -5.28
CA GLU A 239 1.33 0.74 -4.52
C GLU A 239 -0.04 0.17 -4.87
N ALA A 240 -0.36 0.03 -6.17
CA ALA A 240 -1.62 -0.56 -6.62
C ALA A 240 -1.87 -1.92 -5.95
N ASN A 241 -0.89 -2.82 -5.99
CA ASN A 241 -0.98 -4.13 -5.38
C ASN A 241 -1.12 -4.11 -3.85
N TRP A 242 -0.31 -3.30 -3.16
CA TRP A 242 -0.31 -3.25 -1.70
C TRP A 242 -1.51 -2.52 -1.11
N GLN A 243 -2.05 -1.54 -1.84
CA GLN A 243 -3.18 -0.73 -1.40
C GLN A 243 -4.52 -1.24 -1.94
N ASN A 244 -4.59 -2.37 -2.64
CA ASN A 244 -5.86 -2.91 -3.12
C ASN A 244 -5.91 -4.42 -2.93
N GLN A 245 -6.66 -4.85 -1.91
CA GLN A 245 -6.74 -6.26 -1.53
C GLN A 245 -7.54 -7.12 -2.50
N MET A 246 -8.25 -6.51 -3.45
CA MET A 246 -8.95 -7.22 -4.52
C MET A 246 -8.02 -7.67 -5.64
N ILE A 247 -6.75 -7.26 -5.66
CA ILE A 247 -5.78 -7.70 -6.69
C ILE A 247 -5.38 -9.18 -6.52
N LEU A 248 -5.59 -9.77 -5.33
CA LEU A 248 -5.32 -11.19 -5.00
C LEU A 248 -3.90 -11.70 -5.26
N GLU A 249 -2.94 -10.83 -5.58
CA GLU A 249 -1.54 -11.20 -5.70
C GLU A 249 -0.83 -11.04 -4.34
N GLU A 250 0.25 -11.78 -4.11
CA GLU A 250 1.11 -11.63 -2.93
C GLU A 250 1.88 -10.28 -2.92
N ASP A 251 3.01 -10.21 -2.23
CA ASP A 251 3.74 -8.97 -1.94
C ASP A 251 4.34 -8.31 -3.19
N PHE A 252 4.74 -9.12 -4.17
CA PHE A 252 5.40 -8.65 -5.38
C PHE A 252 4.89 -9.44 -6.58
N PRO A 253 3.76 -9.03 -7.18
CA PRO A 253 3.24 -9.66 -8.40
C PRO A 253 4.32 -9.73 -9.47
N GLU A 254 4.37 -10.86 -10.17
CA GLU A 254 5.27 -11.03 -11.29
C GLU A 254 4.74 -10.29 -12.52
N TYR A 255 5.55 -9.39 -13.06
CA TYR A 255 5.25 -8.71 -14.30
C TYR A 255 6.52 -8.45 -15.09
N ASN A 256 6.36 -8.34 -16.40
CA ASN A 256 7.37 -7.77 -17.27
C ASN A 256 6.73 -6.64 -18.07
N TYR A 257 7.54 -5.69 -18.52
CA TYR A 257 7.06 -4.68 -19.43
C TYR A 257 8.08 -4.42 -20.52
N THR A 258 7.56 -4.06 -21.68
CA THR A 258 8.32 -3.51 -22.80
C THR A 258 7.75 -2.13 -23.09
N TYR A 259 8.57 -1.23 -23.61
CA TYR A 259 8.11 0.09 -24.01
C TYR A 259 8.64 0.49 -25.38
N TRP A 260 7.89 1.34 -26.06
CA TRP A 260 8.22 1.89 -27.37
C TRP A 260 7.98 3.40 -27.35
N ASN A 261 8.83 4.14 -28.05
CA ASN A 261 8.63 5.57 -28.21
C ASN A 261 7.59 5.79 -29.31
N THR A 262 6.56 6.59 -29.04
CA THR A 262 5.49 6.89 -30.00
C THR A 262 5.87 7.99 -30.99
N ASN A 263 6.80 8.85 -30.62
CA ASN A 263 7.24 9.98 -31.42
C ASN A 263 8.64 10.45 -31.01
N ASN A 264 9.20 11.40 -31.77
CA ASN A 264 10.49 12.04 -31.48
C ASN A 264 10.47 12.96 -30.23
N TRP A 265 9.30 13.16 -29.60
CA TRP A 265 9.12 14.03 -28.43
C TRP A 265 9.30 13.28 -27.11
N GLY A 266 9.53 11.96 -27.16
CA GLY A 266 10.01 11.15 -26.05
C GLY A 266 8.93 10.44 -25.25
N GLU A 267 7.67 10.44 -25.70
CA GLU A 267 6.59 9.71 -25.03
C GLU A 267 6.64 8.21 -25.28
N LYS A 268 6.32 7.45 -24.23
CA LYS A 268 6.41 5.99 -24.24
C LYS A 268 5.04 5.35 -24.07
N ILE A 269 4.80 4.27 -24.82
CA ILE A 269 3.76 3.29 -24.51
C ILE A 269 4.44 2.11 -23.82
N TYR A 270 3.96 1.77 -22.63
CA TYR A 270 4.36 0.59 -21.88
C TYR A 270 3.30 -0.49 -22.08
N ARG A 271 3.73 -1.69 -22.47
CA ARG A 271 2.91 -2.91 -22.47
C ARG A 271 3.37 -3.78 -21.31
N ILE A 272 2.56 -3.83 -20.26
CA ILE A 272 2.85 -4.51 -19.01
C ILE A 272 2.12 -5.86 -19.03
N ASN A 273 2.86 -6.96 -19.12
CA ASN A 273 2.29 -8.31 -18.99
C ASN A 273 2.37 -8.72 -17.53
N VAL A 274 1.21 -8.84 -16.88
CA VAL A 274 1.10 -9.33 -15.51
C VAL A 274 0.85 -10.83 -15.55
N ASN A 275 1.62 -11.58 -14.75
CA ASN A 275 1.45 -13.00 -14.52
C ASN A 275 0.65 -13.19 -13.22
N TYR A 276 -0.68 -13.20 -13.34
CA TYR A 276 -1.55 -13.33 -12.18
C TYR A 276 -1.55 -14.76 -11.62
N GLU A 277 -1.54 -14.89 -10.29
CA GLU A 277 -1.68 -16.17 -9.59
C GLU A 277 -3.04 -16.84 -9.88
N PHE A 278 -4.08 -16.04 -10.08
CA PHE A 278 -5.45 -16.52 -10.39
C PHE A 278 -5.91 -16.09 -11.78
N PRO A 279 -5.33 -16.58 -12.90
CA PRO A 279 -5.64 -16.04 -14.22
C PRO A 279 -7.09 -16.29 -14.68
N ASN A 280 -7.82 -17.24 -14.08
CA ASN A 280 -9.22 -17.48 -14.37
C ASN A 280 -10.12 -16.37 -13.77
N PRO A 281 -10.90 -15.62 -14.58
CA PRO A 281 -11.74 -14.52 -14.09
C PRO A 281 -12.85 -14.94 -13.11
N GLU A 282 -13.44 -16.13 -13.30
CA GLU A 282 -14.52 -16.65 -12.45
C GLU A 282 -13.99 -17.05 -11.07
N GLU A 283 -12.85 -17.75 -11.03
CA GLU A 283 -12.17 -18.09 -9.78
C GLU A 283 -11.76 -16.83 -9.00
N ARG A 284 -11.14 -15.86 -9.68
CA ARG A 284 -10.79 -14.56 -9.09
C ARG A 284 -12.03 -13.86 -8.51
N LYS A 285 -13.11 -13.76 -9.28
CA LYS A 285 -14.36 -13.11 -8.84
C LYS A 285 -14.88 -13.77 -7.56
N ASN A 286 -14.93 -15.10 -7.53
CA ASN A 286 -15.46 -15.84 -6.38
C ASN A 286 -14.65 -15.57 -5.11
N LEU A 287 -13.31 -15.59 -5.20
CA LEU A 287 -12.43 -15.28 -4.07
C LEU A 287 -12.59 -13.83 -3.58
N GLN A 288 -12.71 -12.87 -4.51
CA GLN A 288 -12.92 -11.46 -4.17
C GLN A 288 -14.25 -11.24 -3.45
N ILE A 289 -15.35 -11.81 -3.97
CA ILE A 289 -16.68 -11.68 -3.35
C ILE A 289 -16.71 -12.35 -1.98
N GLU A 290 -16.13 -13.53 -1.84
CA GLU A 290 -16.03 -14.22 -0.54
C GLU A 290 -15.30 -13.36 0.50
N MET A 291 -14.20 -12.72 0.11
CA MET A 291 -13.49 -11.77 0.98
C MET A 291 -14.33 -10.54 1.35
N LEU A 292 -15.04 -9.94 0.38
CA LEU A 292 -15.89 -8.78 0.62
C LEU A 292 -17.04 -9.12 1.56
N ASP A 293 -17.74 -10.22 1.30
CA ASP A 293 -18.88 -10.66 2.10
C ASP A 293 -18.44 -11.01 3.53
N LYS A 294 -17.25 -11.62 3.68
CA LYS A 294 -16.66 -11.88 5.00
C LYS A 294 -16.29 -10.58 5.71
N ALA A 295 -15.67 -9.62 5.04
CA ALA A 295 -15.37 -8.31 5.63
C ALA A 295 -16.64 -7.53 6.04
N GLU A 296 -17.71 -7.59 5.24
CA GLU A 296 -19.02 -7.03 5.58
C GLU A 296 -19.63 -7.72 6.81
N SER A 297 -19.53 -9.04 6.90
CA SER A 297 -19.99 -9.80 8.07
C SER A 297 -19.27 -9.42 9.37
N ILE A 298 -18.00 -9.03 9.28
CA ILE A 298 -17.22 -8.53 10.43
C ILE A 298 -17.75 -7.17 10.89
N ILE A 299 -17.97 -6.26 9.96
CA ILE A 299 -18.56 -4.94 10.27
C ILE A 299 -19.95 -5.12 10.89
N ASP A 300 -20.74 -6.05 10.36
CA ASP A 300 -22.05 -6.40 10.89
C ASP A 300 -22.00 -7.01 12.29
N HIS A 301 -21.02 -7.86 12.55
CA HIS A 301 -20.80 -8.42 13.87
C HIS A 301 -20.42 -7.34 14.90
N ILE A 302 -19.59 -6.39 14.51
CA ILE A 302 -19.17 -5.26 15.36
C ILE A 302 -20.33 -4.32 15.65
N GLY A 303 -21.16 -4.02 14.64
CA GLY A 303 -22.43 -3.32 14.81
C GLY A 303 -22.34 -1.82 15.12
N LEU A 304 -21.16 -1.19 14.97
CA LEU A 304 -20.96 0.23 15.27
C LEU A 304 -21.35 1.14 14.09
N TYR A 305 -21.00 0.77 12.85
CA TYR A 305 -21.39 1.46 11.62
C TYR A 305 -21.06 2.96 11.59
N THR A 306 -19.87 3.33 12.04
CA THR A 306 -19.55 4.74 12.30
C THR A 306 -19.29 5.53 11.01
N ASN A 307 -19.17 4.84 9.88
CA ASN A 307 -18.80 5.41 8.59
C ASN A 307 -17.52 6.25 8.69
N GLY A 308 -16.51 5.68 9.34
CA GLY A 308 -15.22 6.32 9.54
C GLY A 308 -15.22 7.45 10.57
N GLN A 309 -16.29 7.69 11.35
CA GLN A 309 -16.38 8.85 12.25
C GLN A 309 -15.76 8.65 13.63
N TYR A 310 -15.74 7.41 14.14
CA TYR A 310 -15.25 7.10 15.49
C TYR A 310 -14.17 6.03 15.47
N ILE A 311 -12.96 6.38 15.95
CA ILE A 311 -11.79 5.48 15.90
C ILE A 311 -12.01 4.16 16.65
N GLN A 312 -12.96 4.16 17.59
CA GLN A 312 -13.35 3.02 18.39
C GLN A 312 -13.77 1.82 17.54
N GLU A 313 -14.33 2.07 16.35
CA GLU A 313 -14.64 1.00 15.41
C GLU A 313 -13.38 0.30 14.89
N LEU A 314 -12.25 1.01 14.74
CA LEU A 314 -10.97 0.37 14.41
C LEU A 314 -10.43 -0.50 15.54
N TYR A 315 -10.72 -0.14 16.80
CA TYR A 315 -10.37 -1.01 17.93
C TYR A 315 -11.14 -2.33 17.86
N ALA A 316 -12.46 -2.24 17.64
CA ALA A 316 -13.30 -3.42 17.49
C ALA A 316 -12.91 -4.27 16.28
N ILE A 317 -12.55 -3.65 15.15
CA ILE A 317 -12.04 -4.35 13.95
C ILE A 317 -10.74 -5.08 14.28
N ASN A 318 -9.79 -4.40 14.92
CA ASN A 318 -8.52 -5.01 15.30
C ASN A 318 -8.76 -6.20 16.23
N ASP A 319 -9.54 -6.01 17.30
CA ASP A 319 -9.86 -7.06 18.27
C ASP A 319 -10.53 -8.27 17.61
N TYR A 320 -11.51 -8.06 16.72
CA TYR A 320 -12.14 -9.14 15.98
C TYR A 320 -11.10 -9.94 15.16
N LEU A 321 -10.24 -9.27 14.40
CA LEU A 321 -9.29 -9.94 13.52
C LEU A 321 -8.25 -10.75 14.30
N ILE A 322 -7.77 -10.24 15.44
CA ILE A 322 -6.80 -10.96 16.26
C ILE A 322 -7.47 -12.10 17.06
N ASP A 323 -8.74 -11.96 17.45
CA ASP A 323 -9.47 -13.01 18.18
C ASP A 323 -9.90 -14.18 17.28
N ASN A 324 -10.07 -13.94 15.99
CA ASN A 324 -10.49 -14.94 15.03
C ASN A 324 -9.36 -15.40 14.10
N GLY A 325 -8.19 -14.75 14.13
CA GLY A 325 -7.03 -15.10 13.33
C GLY A 325 -5.97 -15.88 14.12
N SER A 326 -5.29 -16.81 13.46
CA SER A 326 -4.13 -17.52 14.01
C SER A 326 -2.86 -17.21 13.21
N TYR A 327 -1.74 -16.92 13.90
CA TYR A 327 -0.49 -16.64 13.20
C TYR A 327 0.07 -17.91 12.52
N ALA A 328 0.28 -17.85 11.20
CA ALA A 328 0.77 -18.97 10.40
C ALA A 328 2.30 -19.12 10.53
N THR A 329 2.77 -19.57 11.70
CA THR A 329 4.19 -19.67 12.03
C THR A 329 4.99 -20.52 11.05
N GLU A 330 4.41 -21.59 10.50
CA GLU A 330 5.08 -22.39 9.47
C GLU A 330 5.32 -21.61 8.16
N VAL A 331 4.33 -20.84 7.71
CA VAL A 331 4.45 -19.99 6.50
C VAL A 331 5.52 -18.93 6.69
N ALA A 332 5.54 -18.28 7.86
CA ALA A 332 6.53 -17.27 8.19
C ALA A 332 7.95 -17.87 8.30
N SER A 333 8.13 -18.90 9.14
CA SER A 333 9.45 -19.49 9.43
C SER A 333 10.08 -20.19 8.24
N ARG A 334 9.29 -20.89 7.42
CA ARG A 334 9.78 -21.56 6.20
C ARG A 334 9.78 -20.67 4.96
N LYS A 335 9.33 -19.41 5.08
CA LYS A 335 9.23 -18.45 3.97
C LYS A 335 8.44 -19.04 2.79
N ILE A 336 7.30 -19.66 3.08
CA ILE A 336 6.41 -20.22 2.04
C ILE A 336 5.82 -19.03 1.28
N GLU A 337 5.95 -19.03 -0.05
CA GLU A 337 5.42 -18.02 -0.98
C GLU A 337 4.25 -18.62 -1.78
N ASN A 338 3.46 -17.77 -2.46
CA ASN A 338 2.27 -18.11 -3.24
C ASN A 338 1.21 -18.88 -2.45
N THR A 339 0.77 -18.32 -1.32
CA THR A 339 -0.23 -18.84 -0.40
C THR A 339 -1.27 -17.78 -0.04
N MET A 340 -2.52 -18.20 0.17
CA MET A 340 -3.60 -17.33 0.64
C MET A 340 -3.32 -16.74 2.03
N GLN A 341 -2.51 -17.43 2.83
CA GLN A 341 -2.07 -17.02 4.17
C GLN A 341 -1.14 -15.79 4.20
N ARG A 342 -0.74 -15.27 3.04
CA ARG A 342 -0.02 -13.97 2.88
C ARG A 342 -0.89 -12.84 2.34
N LYS A 343 -2.14 -13.13 1.98
CA LYS A 343 -3.14 -12.21 1.42
C LYS A 343 -4.20 -11.91 2.48
N ALA A 344 -5.03 -10.89 2.28
CA ALA A 344 -6.15 -10.61 3.21
C ALA A 344 -7.06 -11.83 3.41
N TYR A 345 -7.22 -12.67 2.37
CA TYR A 345 -7.98 -13.91 2.41
C TYR A 345 -7.57 -14.85 3.55
N GLY A 346 -6.27 -14.97 3.83
CA GLY A 346 -5.76 -15.86 4.88
C GLY A 346 -6.36 -15.56 6.25
N ILE A 347 -6.42 -14.28 6.63
CA ILE A 347 -7.01 -13.89 7.92
C ILE A 347 -8.53 -13.80 7.85
N LEU A 348 -9.09 -13.28 6.76
CA LEU A 348 -10.53 -13.10 6.67
C LEU A 348 -11.27 -14.43 6.55
N VAL A 349 -10.80 -15.33 5.69
CA VAL A 349 -11.53 -16.53 5.26
C VAL A 349 -10.91 -17.81 5.83
N GLU A 350 -9.58 -17.96 5.74
CA GLU A 350 -8.89 -19.16 6.29
C GLU A 350 -8.61 -19.08 7.79
N GLU A 351 -8.87 -17.92 8.41
CA GLU A 351 -8.63 -17.66 9.84
C GLU A 351 -7.16 -17.93 10.27
N SER A 352 -6.23 -17.89 9.31
CA SER A 352 -4.81 -18.10 9.56
C SER A 352 -3.89 -17.40 8.55
N GLY A 353 -2.88 -16.69 9.04
CA GLY A 353 -2.00 -15.91 8.18
C GLY A 353 -0.80 -15.27 8.88
N VAL A 354 0.05 -14.60 8.10
CA VAL A 354 1.26 -13.88 8.58
C VAL A 354 1.04 -12.37 8.66
N CYS A 355 2.04 -11.60 9.10
CA CYS A 355 1.94 -10.13 9.26
C CYS A 355 1.35 -9.38 8.06
N THR A 356 1.70 -9.78 6.83
CA THR A 356 1.16 -9.18 5.60
C THR A 356 -0.35 -9.41 5.47
N SER A 357 -0.83 -10.62 5.74
CA SER A 357 -2.25 -10.95 5.68
C SER A 357 -3.08 -10.21 6.72
N TYR A 358 -2.56 -10.03 7.95
CA TYR A 358 -3.21 -9.23 9.00
C TYR A 358 -3.32 -7.76 8.57
N ALA A 359 -2.23 -7.16 8.10
CA ALA A 359 -2.24 -5.76 7.66
C ALA A 359 -3.20 -5.53 6.49
N ARG A 360 -3.26 -6.48 5.54
CA ARG A 360 -4.17 -6.45 4.40
C ARG A 360 -5.63 -6.63 4.82
N ALA A 361 -5.92 -7.58 5.71
CA ALA A 361 -7.27 -7.81 6.24
C ALA A 361 -7.79 -6.61 7.02
N PHE A 362 -6.97 -6.07 7.93
CA PHE A 362 -7.29 -4.86 8.68
C PHE A 362 -7.57 -3.68 7.75
N GLN A 363 -6.75 -3.49 6.71
CA GLN A 363 -7.01 -2.45 5.72
C GLN A 363 -8.37 -2.63 5.05
N LEU A 364 -8.69 -3.83 4.55
CA LEU A 364 -9.93 -4.07 3.80
C LEU A 364 -11.15 -3.76 4.67
N VAL A 365 -11.22 -4.32 5.87
CA VAL A 365 -12.34 -4.13 6.79
C VAL A 365 -12.43 -2.66 7.22
N SER A 366 -11.30 -2.02 7.56
CA SER A 366 -11.27 -0.61 7.95
C SER A 366 -11.77 0.32 6.84
N ARG A 367 -11.40 0.05 5.59
CA ARG A 367 -11.87 0.84 4.44
C ARG A 367 -13.35 0.65 4.19
N MET A 368 -13.85 -0.57 4.28
CA MET A 368 -15.28 -0.85 4.18
C MET A 368 -16.08 -0.19 5.31
N ALA A 369 -15.49 -0.05 6.51
CA ALA A 369 -16.08 0.70 7.62
C ALA A 369 -15.99 2.23 7.46
N GLY A 370 -15.35 2.71 6.39
CA GLY A 370 -15.26 4.12 6.02
C GLY A 370 -13.96 4.82 6.43
N PHE A 371 -12.94 4.11 6.90
CA PHE A 371 -11.68 4.75 7.32
C PHE A 371 -10.65 4.83 6.18
N ILE A 372 -9.83 5.88 6.21
CA ILE A 372 -8.63 5.99 5.39
C ILE A 372 -7.53 5.14 6.04
N CYS A 373 -7.27 3.97 5.46
CA CYS A 373 -6.25 3.03 5.92
C CYS A 373 -5.35 2.59 4.76
N VAL A 374 -4.03 2.63 4.97
CA VAL A 374 -3.03 2.15 4.00
C VAL A 374 -2.19 1.04 4.63
N VAL A 375 -1.72 0.10 3.83
CA VAL A 375 -0.71 -0.88 4.27
C VAL A 375 0.65 -0.23 4.08
N ASP A 376 1.50 -0.37 5.09
CA ASP A 376 2.91 0.03 5.04
C ASP A 376 3.78 -1.18 5.42
N GLY A 377 5.07 -1.10 5.11
CA GLY A 377 6.00 -2.18 5.40
C GLY A 377 7.41 -1.68 5.66
N GLY A 378 8.20 -2.55 6.27
CA GLY A 378 9.56 -2.20 6.63
C GLY A 378 10.20 -3.28 7.48
N ILE A 379 11.01 -2.82 8.42
CA ILE A 379 11.81 -3.69 9.28
C ILE A 379 11.29 -3.57 10.71
N VAL A 380 11.06 -4.73 11.33
CA VAL A 380 10.93 -4.88 12.79
C VAL A 380 12.27 -5.23 13.39
N VAL A 381 12.59 -4.63 14.53
CA VAL A 381 13.69 -5.07 15.41
C VAL A 381 13.08 -5.73 16.63
N ASP A 382 13.40 -6.99 16.89
CA ASP A 382 12.89 -7.69 18.08
C ASP A 382 13.70 -7.35 19.36
N SER A 383 13.34 -7.95 20.49
CA SER A 383 14.07 -7.78 21.75
C SER A 383 15.51 -8.29 21.73
N ASN A 384 15.84 -9.20 20.79
CA ASN A 384 17.18 -9.74 20.58
C ASN A 384 17.99 -8.90 19.57
N ARG A 385 17.42 -7.81 19.06
CA ARG A 385 17.98 -6.95 18.00
C ARG A 385 18.11 -7.66 16.64
N GLU A 386 17.30 -8.67 16.40
CA GLU A 386 17.18 -9.29 15.08
C GLU A 386 16.22 -8.49 14.20
N GLU A 387 16.61 -8.29 12.94
CA GLU A 387 15.81 -7.59 11.95
C GLU A 387 14.94 -8.56 11.15
N GLY A 388 13.62 -8.31 11.15
CA GLY A 388 12.64 -9.04 10.36
C GLY A 388 11.89 -8.12 9.39
N ARG A 389 11.52 -8.62 8.21
CA ARG A 389 10.54 -7.90 7.37
C ARG A 389 9.17 -7.97 8.03
N HIS A 390 8.47 -6.85 8.07
CA HIS A 390 7.16 -6.75 8.68
C HIS A 390 6.24 -5.82 7.89
N ALA A 391 4.93 -6.04 8.03
CA ALA A 391 3.88 -5.23 7.43
C ALA A 391 2.90 -4.79 8.51
N TRP A 392 2.36 -3.59 8.36
CA TRP A 392 1.44 -2.96 9.29
C TRP A 392 0.55 -1.97 8.53
N ASN A 393 -0.23 -1.18 9.25
CA ASN A 393 -1.10 -0.17 8.67
C ASN A 393 -0.77 1.22 9.18
N LEU A 394 -1.12 2.22 8.36
CA LEU A 394 -1.24 3.61 8.78
C LEU A 394 -2.69 4.05 8.58
N VAL A 395 -3.26 4.68 9.60
CA VAL A 395 -4.64 5.19 9.58
C VAL A 395 -4.60 6.71 9.64
N CYS A 396 -5.31 7.38 8.73
CA CYS A 396 -5.45 8.82 8.77
C CYS A 396 -6.59 9.23 9.70
N THR A 397 -6.29 10.13 10.64
CA THR A 397 -7.26 10.60 11.65
C THR A 397 -7.57 12.10 11.53
N GLU A 398 -6.98 12.79 10.56
CA GLU A 398 -7.27 14.18 10.31
C GLU A 398 -6.95 14.55 8.86
N VAL A 399 -7.97 15.03 8.16
CA VAL A 399 -7.84 15.64 6.83
C VAL A 399 -8.22 17.12 6.93
N ASN A 400 -7.39 17.97 6.34
CA ASN A 400 -7.63 19.42 6.32
C ASN A 400 -7.31 19.98 4.93
N ASN A 401 -8.33 20.46 4.22
CA ASN A 401 -8.22 20.95 2.84
C ASN A 401 -7.49 19.94 1.92
N ASN A 402 -7.93 18.67 1.96
CA ASN A 402 -7.34 17.54 1.23
C ASN A 402 -5.87 17.25 1.58
N VAL A 403 -5.39 17.78 2.71
CA VAL A 403 -4.09 17.43 3.27
C VAL A 403 -4.30 16.42 4.41
N TYR A 404 -3.77 15.21 4.22
CA TYR A 404 -3.77 14.12 5.20
C TYR A 404 -2.67 14.35 6.24
N ARG A 405 -3.02 14.75 7.46
CA ARG A 405 -2.05 15.30 8.43
C ARG A 405 -1.70 14.41 9.60
N ASN A 406 -2.63 13.57 10.06
CA ASN A 406 -2.44 12.79 11.29
C ASN A 406 -2.52 11.29 11.02
N TRP A 407 -1.41 10.70 10.60
CA TRP A 407 -1.29 9.25 10.38
C TRP A 407 -0.77 8.55 11.62
N LEU A 408 -1.42 7.46 12.02
CA LEU A 408 -1.05 6.67 13.20
C LEU A 408 -0.82 5.22 12.80
N LEU A 409 0.12 4.57 13.48
CA LEU A 409 0.49 3.19 13.19
C LEU A 409 -0.47 2.23 13.86
N VAL A 410 -0.87 1.21 13.12
CA VAL A 410 -1.64 0.05 13.60
C VAL A 410 -0.91 -1.22 13.18
N ASP A 411 -0.57 -2.09 14.14
CA ASP A 411 -0.02 -3.41 13.84
C ASP A 411 -0.96 -4.51 14.36
N PRO A 412 -1.80 -5.08 13.48
CA PRO A 412 -2.84 -6.04 13.84
C PRO A 412 -2.34 -7.48 13.97
N THR A 413 -1.02 -7.72 13.98
CA THR A 413 -0.46 -9.08 13.81
C THR A 413 -0.59 -9.98 15.05
N TRP A 414 -0.89 -9.42 16.22
CA TRP A 414 -0.64 -10.10 17.50
C TRP A 414 -1.89 -10.18 18.38
N ASN A 415 -2.38 -11.41 18.57
CA ASN A 415 -3.21 -11.80 19.71
C ASN A 415 -2.33 -12.45 20.79
N ASP A 416 -1.61 -11.66 21.59
CA ASP A 416 -0.67 -12.21 22.58
C ASP A 416 -1.35 -12.60 23.91
N ASP A 417 -2.55 -13.19 23.84
CA ASP A 417 -3.22 -13.73 25.02
C ASP A 417 -2.42 -14.92 25.60
N GLU A 418 -1.70 -15.67 24.75
CA GLU A 418 -0.91 -16.86 25.09
C GLU A 418 0.59 -16.62 25.42
N ASN A 419 1.04 -15.37 25.55
CA ASN A 419 2.40 -15.03 26.03
C ASN A 419 3.57 -15.51 25.13
N GLU A 420 3.37 -15.69 23.83
CA GLU A 420 4.46 -16.13 22.94
C GLU A 420 5.56 -15.07 22.80
N PHE A 421 5.22 -13.78 22.91
CA PHE A 421 6.16 -12.66 22.72
C PHE A 421 6.23 -11.70 23.92
N GLY A 422 5.42 -11.92 24.94
CA GLY A 422 5.45 -11.19 26.21
C GLY A 422 5.03 -9.71 26.08
N GLN A 423 4.31 -9.35 25.01
CA GLN A 423 3.82 -7.99 24.78
C GLN A 423 2.35 -7.87 25.20
N PRO A 424 1.91 -6.70 25.70
CA PRO A 424 0.49 -6.48 25.91
C PRO A 424 -0.29 -6.52 24.59
N ARG A 425 -1.55 -6.96 24.67
CA ARG A 425 -2.49 -6.86 23.56
C ARG A 425 -2.63 -5.40 23.10
N ASN A 426 -2.81 -5.21 21.79
CA ASN A 426 -3.01 -3.88 21.19
C ASN A 426 -1.88 -2.87 21.46
N THR A 427 -0.67 -3.37 21.75
CA THR A 427 0.53 -2.55 22.02
C THR A 427 0.82 -1.53 20.92
N TYR A 428 0.54 -1.88 19.68
CA TYR A 428 0.86 -1.10 18.49
C TYR A 428 -0.41 -0.60 17.79
N LEU A 429 -1.53 -0.49 18.51
CA LEU A 429 -2.81 -0.03 17.96
C LEU A 429 -2.92 1.49 18.14
N MET A 430 -2.84 2.21 17.02
CA MET A 430 -3.01 3.68 16.92
C MET A 430 -1.94 4.49 17.64
N ILE A 431 -0.69 4.02 17.62
CA ILE A 431 0.42 4.65 18.35
C ILE A 431 1.20 5.69 17.50
N PRO A 432 1.81 6.71 18.16
CA PRO A 432 2.63 7.71 17.48
C PRO A 432 4.04 7.22 17.16
N LYS A 433 4.72 7.97 16.29
CA LYS A 433 6.06 7.64 15.79
C LYS A 433 7.12 7.56 16.89
N VAL A 434 7.01 8.34 17.97
CA VAL A 434 7.97 8.26 19.09
C VAL A 434 7.97 6.90 19.77
N ALA A 435 6.83 6.20 19.80
CA ALA A 435 6.70 4.86 20.35
C ALA A 435 7.14 3.80 19.34
N SER A 436 6.61 3.86 18.11
CA SER A 436 6.87 2.81 17.10
C SER A 436 8.31 2.81 16.56
N ARG A 437 8.96 3.98 16.39
CA ARG A 437 10.24 4.09 15.67
C ARG A 437 11.40 3.33 16.30
N ARG A 438 11.28 2.88 17.55
CA ARG A 438 12.33 2.11 18.22
C ARG A 438 12.50 0.72 17.62
N ASN A 439 11.43 0.17 17.04
CA ASN A 439 11.42 -1.19 16.55
C ASN A 439 10.52 -1.42 15.33
N ARG A 440 9.95 -0.36 14.75
CA ARG A 440 9.22 -0.38 13.48
C ARG A 440 9.78 0.75 12.61
N VAL A 441 10.54 0.39 11.59
CA VAL A 441 11.14 1.33 10.65
C VAL A 441 10.53 1.11 9.28
N SER A 442 9.69 2.06 8.83
CA SER A 442 9.14 2.04 7.47
C SER A 442 10.27 2.19 6.46
N ASN A 443 10.16 1.46 5.36
CA ASN A 443 11.05 1.61 4.22
C ASN A 443 10.48 2.54 3.13
N ASN A 444 9.27 3.09 3.32
CA ASN A 444 8.54 3.95 2.39
C ASN A 444 8.37 3.38 0.97
N ALA A 445 8.74 2.12 0.70
CA ALA A 445 8.79 1.55 -0.64
C ALA A 445 7.39 1.26 -1.21
N LYS A 446 6.34 1.42 -0.39
CA LYS A 446 4.93 1.17 -0.74
C LYS A 446 4.18 2.45 -1.11
N PHE A 447 4.88 3.58 -1.10
CA PHE A 447 4.37 4.88 -1.47
C PHE A 447 4.84 5.26 -2.87
N SER A 448 3.94 5.79 -3.69
CA SER A 448 4.21 6.27 -5.03
C SER A 448 5.11 7.49 -4.96
N THR A 449 6.11 7.55 -5.83
CA THR A 449 7.02 8.69 -5.94
C THR A 449 6.34 9.96 -6.48
N ARG A 450 5.11 9.84 -6.97
CA ARG A 450 4.22 10.96 -7.31
C ARG A 450 2.80 10.66 -6.80
N GLY A 451 2.25 11.52 -5.94
CA GLY A 451 0.87 11.37 -5.49
C GLY A 451 0.61 11.66 -4.02
N ASP A 452 -0.63 11.43 -3.58
CA ASP A 452 -1.07 11.70 -2.20
C ASP A 452 -0.35 10.84 -1.16
N PHE A 453 0.08 9.64 -1.56
CA PHE A 453 0.83 8.75 -0.69
C PHE A 453 2.34 8.96 -0.72
N SER A 454 2.86 9.84 -1.58
CA SER A 454 4.31 10.09 -1.72
C SER A 454 4.99 10.56 -0.44
N ASN A 455 4.23 11.12 0.51
CA ASN A 455 4.74 11.72 1.73
C ASN A 455 3.84 11.43 2.94
N ILE A 456 3.51 10.17 3.20
CA ILE A 456 2.81 9.79 4.42
C ILE A 456 3.78 9.87 5.61
N TYR A 457 3.49 10.75 6.56
CA TYR A 457 4.24 10.88 7.80
C TYR A 457 3.42 10.46 9.01
N GLN A 458 3.91 9.44 9.71
CA GLN A 458 3.37 9.08 11.02
C GLN A 458 3.53 10.24 12.00
N SER A 459 2.44 10.58 12.68
CA SER A 459 2.36 11.63 13.69
C SER A 459 3.26 11.34 14.88
N PHE A 460 3.94 12.36 15.40
CA PHE A 460 5.07 12.16 16.30
C PHE A 460 4.72 11.95 17.77
N MET A 461 3.75 12.67 18.34
CA MET A 461 3.70 12.85 19.81
C MET A 461 2.42 12.43 20.50
N SER A 462 1.28 12.33 19.79
CA SER A 462 -0.01 12.15 20.46
C SER A 462 -0.35 10.67 20.62
N PHE A 463 -0.55 10.25 21.88
CA PHE A 463 -1.17 8.98 22.25
C PHE A 463 -2.70 9.11 22.40
N ASP A 464 -3.32 10.20 21.92
CA ASP A 464 -4.74 10.47 22.16
C ASP A 464 -5.68 9.38 21.60
N PHE A 465 -5.19 8.63 20.61
CA PHE A 465 -5.90 7.52 19.99
C PHE A 465 -5.31 6.15 20.34
N ASP A 466 -4.31 6.07 21.24
CA ASP A 466 -3.75 4.80 21.69
C ASP A 466 -4.85 3.96 22.37
N TYR A 467 -4.96 2.69 21.98
CA TYR A 467 -5.91 1.76 22.59
C TYR A 467 -5.71 1.63 24.11
N MET A 468 -4.46 1.53 24.58
CA MET A 468 -4.20 1.39 26.02
C MET A 468 -4.62 2.63 26.80
N LYS A 469 -4.57 3.81 26.17
CA LYS A 469 -5.14 5.03 26.74
C LYS A 469 -6.66 4.97 26.77
N TYR A 470 -7.28 4.52 25.69
CA TYR A 470 -8.74 4.37 25.61
C TYR A 470 -9.28 3.38 26.64
N SER A 471 -8.58 2.26 26.88
CA SER A 471 -9.00 1.24 27.86
C SER A 471 -8.65 1.58 29.32
N GLY A 472 -8.08 2.77 29.59
CA GLY A 472 -7.74 3.19 30.96
C GLY A 472 -6.48 2.54 31.55
N HIS A 473 -5.56 2.10 30.69
CA HIS A 473 -4.28 1.49 31.04
C HIS A 473 -3.12 2.39 30.62
N SER A 474 -3.29 3.70 30.76
CA SER A 474 -2.25 4.68 30.42
C SER A 474 -2.22 5.87 31.36
N ALA A 475 -1.05 6.50 31.50
CA ALA A 475 -0.88 7.77 32.19
C ALA A 475 0.03 8.70 31.38
N THR A 476 -0.16 10.01 31.58
CA THR A 476 0.69 11.04 30.94
C THR A 476 1.84 11.48 31.84
N ARG A 477 1.83 11.11 33.13
CA ARG A 477 2.85 11.49 34.12
C ARG A 477 2.90 10.52 35.30
N SER A 478 4.03 10.49 35.99
CA SER A 478 4.27 9.56 37.11
C SER A 478 3.25 9.68 38.25
N SER A 479 2.76 10.89 38.57
CA SER A 479 1.79 11.06 39.65
C SER A 479 0.45 10.40 39.36
N GLU A 480 -0.03 10.53 38.12
CA GLU A 480 -1.25 9.89 37.63
C GLU A 480 -1.08 8.38 37.63
N PHE A 481 0.06 7.88 37.12
CA PHE A 481 0.37 6.46 37.15
C PHE A 481 0.35 5.88 38.57
N ILE A 482 0.94 6.58 39.56
CA ILE A 482 0.90 6.17 40.97
C ILE A 482 -0.54 6.15 41.50
N ASP A 483 -1.32 7.18 41.20
CA ASP A 483 -2.71 7.30 41.65
C ASP A 483 -3.58 6.17 41.06
N ASP A 484 -3.43 5.88 39.77
CA ASP A 484 -4.11 4.80 39.07
C ASP A 484 -3.75 3.45 39.68
N LEU A 485 -2.46 3.14 39.86
CA LEU A 485 -2.04 1.87 40.49
C LEU A 485 -2.59 1.71 41.90
N CYS A 486 -2.57 2.78 42.70
CA CYS A 486 -3.17 2.75 44.02
C CYS A 486 -4.67 2.46 43.95
N GLU A 487 -5.36 3.02 42.96
CA GLU A 487 -6.79 2.80 42.75
C GLU A 487 -7.10 1.38 42.28
N TYR A 488 -6.33 0.82 41.35
CA TYR A 488 -6.40 -0.60 40.98
C TYR A 488 -6.28 -1.50 42.22
N ILE A 489 -5.26 -1.25 43.07
CA ILE A 489 -5.04 -2.03 44.29
C ILE A 489 -6.23 -1.93 45.26
N ARG A 490 -6.82 -0.73 45.43
CA ARG A 490 -8.02 -0.55 46.25
C ARG A 490 -9.23 -1.32 45.70
N ARG A 491 -9.30 -1.50 44.39
CA ARG A 491 -10.35 -2.27 43.71
C ARG A 491 -10.09 -3.78 43.70
N GLY A 492 -8.96 -4.24 44.23
CA GLY A 492 -8.58 -5.66 44.25
C GLY A 492 -7.79 -6.11 43.02
N TYR A 493 -7.22 -5.18 42.25
CA TYR A 493 -6.52 -5.48 40.99
C TYR A 493 -5.10 -4.91 40.95
N VAL A 494 -4.26 -5.49 40.08
CA VAL A 494 -2.98 -4.93 39.66
C VAL A 494 -2.92 -5.01 38.13
N PRO A 495 -2.70 -3.91 37.40
CA PRO A 495 -2.55 -4.01 35.95
C PRO A 495 -1.27 -4.76 35.62
N LEU A 496 -1.35 -5.78 34.76
CA LEU A 496 -0.16 -6.55 34.35
C LEU A 496 0.78 -5.71 33.48
N TYR A 497 0.19 -4.85 32.64
CA TYR A 497 0.88 -3.92 31.77
C TYR A 497 0.29 -2.52 31.88
N TYR A 498 1.13 -1.50 31.71
CA TYR A 498 0.69 -0.11 31.72
C TYR A 498 1.47 0.74 30.71
N ARG A 499 0.76 1.64 30.02
CA ARG A 499 1.33 2.57 29.04
C ARG A 499 1.69 3.87 29.70
N CYS A 500 2.96 4.24 29.66
CA CYS A 500 3.38 5.57 30.07
C CYS A 500 3.68 6.38 28.81
N GLU A 501 3.07 7.57 28.67
CA GLU A 501 3.28 8.44 27.49
C GLU A 501 4.65 9.15 27.51
N TRP A 502 5.60 8.66 28.30
CA TRP A 502 6.98 9.13 28.43
C TRP A 502 7.95 7.96 28.64
N GLU A 503 9.24 8.16 28.40
CA GLU A 503 10.25 7.12 28.63
C GLU A 503 10.51 6.92 30.14
N LEU A 504 10.31 5.71 30.67
CA LEU A 504 10.65 5.41 32.06
C LEU A 504 12.12 5.02 32.24
N SER A 505 12.81 5.77 33.09
CA SER A 505 14.12 5.38 33.64
C SER A 505 13.96 4.43 34.83
N SER A 506 15.02 3.69 35.16
CA SER A 506 15.06 2.84 36.35
C SER A 506 14.82 3.61 37.66
N ILE A 507 15.25 4.87 37.72
CA ILE A 507 15.03 5.74 38.88
C ILE A 507 13.54 6.07 39.03
N ASN A 508 12.86 6.38 37.92
CA ASN A 508 11.42 6.68 37.92
C ASN A 508 10.60 5.46 38.33
N MET A 509 10.97 4.26 37.86
CA MET A 509 10.27 3.01 38.22
C MET A 509 10.36 2.71 39.72
N ASN A 510 11.55 2.84 40.32
CA ASN A 510 11.74 2.62 41.76
C ASN A 510 10.91 3.61 42.59
N TYR A 511 10.93 4.89 42.22
CA TYR A 511 10.13 5.92 42.88
C TYR A 511 8.63 5.59 42.87
N VAL A 512 8.09 5.16 41.72
CA VAL A 512 6.69 4.75 41.61
C VAL A 512 6.40 3.56 42.54
N CYS A 513 7.27 2.54 42.56
CA CYS A 513 7.10 1.37 43.42
C CYS A 513 7.08 1.74 44.91
N ASP A 514 8.03 2.57 45.35
CA ASP A 514 8.13 3.02 46.75
C ASP A 514 6.89 3.82 47.17
N GLU A 515 6.41 4.69 46.29
CA GLU A 515 5.27 5.57 46.56
C GLU A 515 3.95 4.77 46.62
N VAL A 516 3.77 3.78 45.75
CA VAL A 516 2.63 2.85 45.79
C VAL A 516 2.69 2.00 47.06
N TYR A 517 3.86 1.47 47.42
CA TYR A 517 4.05 0.70 48.66
C TYR A 517 3.64 1.51 49.88
N ARG A 518 4.12 2.76 49.98
CA ARG A 518 3.78 3.66 51.09
C ARG A 518 2.28 3.95 51.21
N ARG A 519 1.52 3.95 50.11
CA ARG A 519 0.08 4.26 50.08
C ARG A 519 -0.83 3.05 50.26
N THR A 520 -0.36 1.87 49.87
CA THR A 520 -1.20 0.67 49.74
C THR A 520 -0.71 -0.54 50.52
N ASN A 521 0.54 -0.50 51.01
CA ASN A 521 1.26 -1.61 51.61
C ASN A 521 1.46 -2.81 50.65
N VAL A 522 1.40 -2.57 49.33
CA VAL A 522 1.68 -3.56 48.28
C VAL A 522 3.04 -3.27 47.66
N SER A 523 3.93 -4.26 47.64
CA SER A 523 5.25 -4.13 47.03
C SER A 523 5.18 -4.55 45.57
N LEU A 524 5.56 -3.65 44.67
CA LEU A 524 5.61 -3.90 43.22
C LEU A 524 7.06 -3.94 42.73
N SER A 525 7.28 -4.63 41.61
CA SER A 525 8.46 -4.54 40.75
C SER A 525 8.02 -4.13 39.36
N MET A 526 8.84 -3.31 38.69
CA MET A 526 8.54 -2.79 37.36
C MET A 526 9.72 -3.01 36.43
N ARG A 527 9.42 -3.42 35.19
CA ARG A 527 10.39 -3.51 34.09
C ARG A 527 9.74 -3.02 32.81
N THR A 528 10.49 -2.32 31.96
CA THR A 528 10.02 -2.05 30.60
C THR A 528 10.02 -3.35 29.79
N THR A 529 9.18 -3.47 28.76
CA THR A 529 9.10 -4.69 27.92
C THR A 529 10.30 -4.83 26.95
N GLY A 530 11.46 -4.27 27.30
CA GLY A 530 12.68 -4.27 26.49
C GLY A 530 12.64 -3.22 25.38
N VAL A 531 12.06 -3.59 24.23
CA VAL A 531 12.10 -2.82 22.97
C VAL A 531 11.19 -1.58 22.99
N ASP A 532 10.19 -1.57 23.88
CA ASP A 532 9.29 -0.43 24.09
C ASP A 532 9.39 0.13 25.52
N ALA A 533 10.17 1.21 25.70
CA ALA A 533 10.29 1.90 26.98
C ALA A 533 9.04 2.72 27.39
N TYR A 534 7.96 2.68 26.60
CA TYR A 534 6.65 3.28 26.95
C TYR A 534 5.69 2.26 27.59
N ILE A 535 6.06 0.97 27.67
CA ILE A 535 5.26 -0.07 28.34
C ILE A 535 6.00 -0.58 29.55
N VAL A 536 5.30 -0.65 30.67
CA VAL A 536 5.80 -1.22 31.91
C VAL A 536 5.05 -2.52 32.20
N ASN A 537 5.80 -3.59 32.41
CA ASN A 537 5.33 -4.81 33.05
C ASN A 537 5.41 -4.64 34.57
N ILE A 538 4.35 -5.02 35.27
CA ILE A 538 4.21 -4.83 36.71
C ILE A 538 4.03 -6.18 37.39
N GLU A 539 4.84 -6.42 38.41
CA GLU A 539 4.86 -7.66 39.18
C GLU A 539 4.63 -7.35 40.67
N CYS A 540 3.60 -7.93 41.28
CA CYS A 540 3.33 -7.86 42.70
C CYS A 540 4.26 -8.83 43.46
N LEU A 541 5.20 -8.29 44.24
CA LEU A 541 6.15 -9.04 45.05
C LEU A 541 5.56 -9.47 46.40
N SER A 542 4.75 -8.60 47.01
CA SER A 542 4.02 -8.92 48.23
C SER A 542 2.75 -8.09 48.36
N ASN A 543 1.69 -8.71 48.86
CA ASN A 543 0.39 -8.06 49.08
C ASN A 543 0.17 -7.87 50.59
N GLY A 544 0.47 -6.67 51.08
CA GLY A 544 0.11 -6.25 52.43
C GLY A 544 -1.19 -5.44 52.49
N SER A 545 -1.97 -5.40 51.41
CA SER A 545 -3.28 -4.75 51.40
C SER A 545 -4.34 -5.61 52.09
N SER A 546 -5.50 -5.03 52.37
CA SER A 546 -6.66 -5.75 52.93
C SER A 546 -7.48 -6.50 51.89
N HIS A 547 -7.08 -6.47 50.61
CA HIS A 547 -7.80 -7.09 49.49
C HIS A 547 -6.98 -8.24 48.91
N ASP A 548 -7.66 -9.28 48.44
CA ASP A 548 -7.03 -10.27 47.55
C ASP A 548 -6.84 -9.61 46.17
N LEU A 549 -5.61 -9.62 45.66
CA LEU A 549 -5.27 -8.94 44.41
C LEU A 549 -5.24 -9.92 43.23
N THR A 550 -5.84 -9.50 42.11
CA THR A 550 -5.85 -10.23 40.83
C THR A 550 -5.20 -9.37 39.74
N TYR A 551 -4.49 -9.97 38.79
CA TYR A 551 -4.01 -9.21 37.63
C TYR A 551 -5.14 -8.93 36.64
N THR A 552 -5.12 -7.76 36.02
CA THR A 552 -6.02 -7.46 34.89
C THR A 552 -5.69 -8.36 33.69
N ALA A 553 -6.66 -8.60 32.82
CA ALA A 553 -6.55 -9.29 31.54
C ALA A 553 -5.79 -8.45 30.49
N LYS A 554 -4.55 -8.05 30.80
CA LYS A 554 -3.61 -7.35 29.90
C LYS A 554 -4.14 -6.05 29.25
N GLY A 555 -5.13 -5.39 29.87
CA GLY A 555 -5.70 -4.14 29.36
C GLY A 555 -6.81 -4.29 28.32
N LEU A 556 -7.33 -5.51 28.15
CA LEU A 556 -8.49 -5.81 27.30
C LEU A 556 -9.81 -5.28 27.88
N ASN A 557 -9.96 -5.40 29.19
CA ASN A 557 -11.22 -5.19 29.90
C ASN A 557 -11.19 -3.88 30.69
N GLU A 558 -12.38 -3.30 30.90
CA GLU A 558 -12.58 -2.24 31.86
C GLU A 558 -12.99 -2.81 33.22
N LEU A 559 -12.63 -2.13 34.32
CA LEU A 559 -13.10 -2.49 35.65
C LEU A 559 -14.48 -1.87 35.92
N LYS A 560 -15.52 -2.71 36.04
CA LYS A 560 -16.88 -2.29 36.40
C LYS A 560 -17.22 -2.68 37.82
N GLU A 561 -17.89 -1.79 38.54
CA GLU A 561 -18.47 -2.10 39.84
C GLU A 561 -19.78 -2.87 39.65
N VAL A 562 -19.82 -4.11 40.11
CA VAL A 562 -21.00 -4.99 40.08
C VAL A 562 -21.27 -5.47 41.50
N ASN A 563 -22.43 -5.10 42.05
CA ASN A 563 -22.87 -5.47 43.41
C ASN A 563 -21.85 -5.11 44.51
N GLY A 564 -21.19 -3.94 44.40
CA GLY A 564 -20.22 -3.46 45.39
C GLY A 564 -18.84 -4.14 45.32
N ARG A 565 -18.55 -4.88 44.24
CA ARG A 565 -17.23 -5.42 43.93
C ARG A 565 -16.83 -5.06 42.51
N TYR A 566 -15.55 -4.80 42.29
CA TYR A 566 -15.03 -4.57 40.95
C TYR A 566 -14.77 -5.90 40.24
N VAL A 567 -15.24 -6.00 39.01
CA VAL A 567 -15.01 -7.13 38.11
C VAL A 567 -14.50 -6.61 36.78
N GLU A 568 -13.61 -7.35 36.15
CA GLU A 568 -13.26 -7.10 34.75
C GLU A 568 -14.45 -7.46 33.85
N SER A 569 -14.76 -6.56 32.92
CA SER A 569 -15.80 -6.72 31.92
C SER A 569 -15.27 -6.30 30.55
N PRO A 570 -15.73 -6.92 29.45
CA PRO A 570 -15.47 -6.42 28.11
C PRO A 570 -15.81 -4.93 28.01
N LEU A 571 -14.97 -4.22 27.26
CA LEU A 571 -15.13 -2.79 27.00
C LEU A 571 -16.43 -2.53 26.25
N GLU A 572 -17.30 -1.70 26.81
CA GLU A 572 -18.57 -1.32 26.16
C GLU A 572 -18.44 0.03 25.45
N TYR A 573 -18.73 0.04 24.14
CA TYR A 573 -18.77 1.29 23.39
C TYR A 573 -20.02 2.11 23.75
N PRO A 574 -19.88 3.43 24.01
CA PRO A 574 -21.00 4.30 24.33
C PRO A 574 -22.13 4.25 23.29
N ALA A 575 -23.38 4.35 23.75
CA ALA A 575 -24.57 4.23 22.89
C ALA A 575 -24.60 5.21 21.70
N TYR A 576 -23.96 6.38 21.80
CA TYR A 576 -23.90 7.34 20.70
C TYR A 576 -22.99 6.91 19.54
N MET A 577 -22.10 5.93 19.75
CA MET A 577 -21.24 5.36 18.71
C MET A 577 -21.94 4.26 17.90
N HIS A 578 -23.06 3.72 18.41
CA HIS A 578 -23.87 2.75 17.70
C HIS A 578 -24.75 3.48 16.69
N CYS A 579 -24.22 3.61 15.47
CA CYS A 579 -24.91 4.24 14.37
C CYS A 579 -25.88 3.25 13.69
N THR A 580 -26.74 3.78 12.84
CA THR A 580 -27.65 2.93 12.06
C THR A 580 -26.86 2.21 10.98
N LYS A 581 -27.06 0.89 10.86
CA LYS A 581 -26.53 0.11 9.74
C LYS A 581 -26.88 0.83 8.43
N PRO A 582 -25.91 1.08 7.53
CA PRO A 582 -26.20 1.67 6.23
C PRO A 582 -27.22 0.82 5.47
N ASP A 583 -28.07 1.48 4.69
CA ASP A 583 -28.93 0.74 3.76
C ASP A 583 -28.05 -0.11 2.83
N PRO A 584 -28.52 -1.32 2.46
CA PRO A 584 -27.80 -2.15 1.50
C PRO A 584 -27.57 -1.36 0.22
N GLU A 585 -26.46 -1.66 -0.44
CA GLU A 585 -26.09 -0.97 -1.67
C GLU A 585 -27.25 -1.00 -2.68
N PRO A 586 -27.57 0.12 -3.34
CA PRO A 586 -28.68 0.18 -4.28
C PRO A 586 -28.57 -0.93 -5.32
N GLU A 587 -29.68 -1.61 -5.58
CA GLU A 587 -29.73 -2.58 -6.68
C GLU A 587 -29.38 -1.90 -8.00
N ILE A 588 -28.76 -2.67 -8.90
CA ILE A 588 -28.49 -2.21 -10.26
C ILE A 588 -29.80 -1.82 -10.95
N THR A 589 -29.71 -0.86 -11.86
CA THR A 589 -30.87 -0.43 -12.63
C THR A 589 -31.40 -1.57 -13.50
N GLU A 590 -32.68 -1.51 -13.87
CA GLU A 590 -33.28 -2.51 -14.75
C GLU A 590 -32.57 -2.61 -16.10
N ASP A 591 -32.01 -1.48 -16.58
CA ASP A 591 -31.22 -1.43 -17.81
C ASP A 591 -29.87 -2.15 -17.65
N GLU A 592 -29.15 -1.93 -16.54
CA GLU A 592 -27.93 -2.65 -16.20
C GLU A 592 -28.19 -4.16 -16.03
N ARG A 593 -29.27 -4.53 -15.33
CA ARG A 593 -29.67 -5.93 -15.15
C ARG A 593 -29.95 -6.60 -16.50
N ARG A 594 -30.67 -5.93 -17.38
CA ARG A 594 -30.96 -6.44 -18.74
C ARG A 594 -29.69 -6.57 -19.57
N ALA A 595 -28.75 -5.64 -19.45
CA ALA A 595 -27.45 -5.70 -20.12
C ALA A 595 -26.63 -6.90 -19.62
N ASP A 596 -26.53 -7.09 -18.30
CA ASP A 596 -25.86 -8.25 -17.69
C ASP A 596 -26.50 -9.58 -18.14
N GLU A 597 -27.84 -9.65 -18.18
CA GLU A 597 -28.56 -10.84 -18.66
C GLU A 597 -28.34 -11.12 -20.16
N GLU A 598 -28.23 -10.08 -20.99
CA GLU A 598 -27.97 -10.22 -22.42
C GLU A 598 -26.52 -10.66 -22.69
N GLU A 599 -25.57 -10.06 -21.99
CA GLU A 599 -24.16 -10.46 -21.98
C GLU A 599 -24.00 -11.92 -21.57
N ALA A 600 -24.66 -12.33 -20.47
CA ALA A 600 -24.66 -13.72 -19.99
C ALA A 600 -25.25 -14.70 -21.03
N ARG A 601 -26.35 -14.33 -21.69
CA ARG A 601 -26.92 -15.15 -22.79
C ARG A 601 -25.95 -15.28 -23.96
N ARG A 602 -25.30 -14.18 -24.37
CA ARG A 602 -24.33 -14.18 -25.47
C ARG A 602 -23.17 -15.14 -25.20
N ILE A 603 -22.62 -15.11 -23.98
CA ILE A 603 -21.52 -16.01 -23.57
C ILE A 603 -21.97 -17.46 -23.57
N GLN A 604 -23.16 -17.77 -23.03
CA GLN A 604 -23.69 -19.13 -23.03
C GLN A 604 -23.86 -19.67 -24.45
N GLU A 605 -24.33 -18.82 -25.38
CA GLU A 605 -24.44 -19.18 -26.79
C GLU A 605 -23.08 -19.41 -27.44
N GLU A 606 -22.09 -18.52 -27.20
CA GLU A 606 -20.72 -18.66 -27.70
C GLU A 606 -19.99 -19.89 -27.13
N GLU A 607 -20.15 -20.20 -25.84
CA GLU A 607 -19.59 -21.41 -25.24
C GLU A 607 -20.25 -22.68 -25.77
N ALA A 608 -21.58 -22.67 -25.93
CA ALA A 608 -22.29 -23.78 -26.56
C ALA A 608 -21.86 -23.97 -28.01
N GLU A 609 -21.52 -22.90 -28.73
CA GLU A 609 -20.94 -22.99 -30.06
C GLU A 609 -19.50 -23.52 -30.04
N ARG A 610 -18.62 -23.02 -29.16
CA ARG A 610 -17.26 -23.56 -28.98
C ARG A 610 -17.27 -25.05 -28.65
N ARG A 611 -18.12 -25.49 -27.72
CA ARG A 611 -18.28 -26.92 -27.39
C ARG A 611 -18.71 -27.74 -28.61
N ARG A 612 -19.68 -27.24 -29.40
CA ARG A 612 -20.09 -27.88 -30.65
C ARG A 612 -18.93 -27.97 -31.66
N GLN A 613 -18.12 -26.93 -31.79
CA GLN A 613 -16.95 -26.91 -32.68
C GLN A 613 -15.86 -27.88 -32.22
N GLU A 614 -15.60 -27.97 -30.91
CA GLU A 614 -14.65 -28.91 -30.32
C GLU A 614 -15.10 -30.36 -30.50
N GLU A 615 -16.38 -30.67 -30.23
CA GLU A 615 -16.97 -31.99 -30.46
C GLU A 615 -16.89 -32.38 -31.95
N GLU A 616 -17.15 -31.44 -32.86
CA GLU A 616 -17.01 -31.69 -34.29
C GLU A 616 -15.54 -31.91 -34.70
N ALA A 617 -14.61 -31.11 -34.16
CA ALA A 617 -13.18 -31.26 -34.42
C ALA A 617 -12.66 -32.61 -33.90
N GLU A 618 -13.12 -33.06 -32.72
CA GLU A 618 -12.81 -34.37 -32.18
C GLU A 618 -13.37 -35.49 -33.05
N ARG A 619 -14.63 -35.38 -33.49
CA ARG A 619 -15.23 -36.35 -34.43
C ARG A 619 -14.42 -36.45 -35.72
N ARG A 620 -14.02 -35.32 -36.31
CA ARG A 620 -13.15 -35.29 -37.50
C ARG A 620 -11.78 -35.93 -37.25
N ARG A 621 -11.19 -35.73 -36.06
CA ARG A 621 -9.92 -36.39 -35.66
C ARG A 621 -10.09 -37.90 -35.55
N GLN A 622 -11.19 -38.38 -34.97
CA GLN A 622 -11.52 -39.80 -34.86
C GLN A 622 -11.72 -40.44 -36.25
N GLU A 623 -12.52 -39.82 -37.12
CA GLU A 623 -12.74 -40.26 -38.51
C GLU A 623 -11.42 -40.31 -39.30
N ALA A 624 -10.55 -39.30 -39.17
CA ALA A 624 -9.25 -39.28 -39.82
C ALA A 624 -8.31 -40.38 -39.31
N ALA A 625 -8.33 -40.66 -38.00
CA ALA A 625 -7.56 -41.75 -37.40
C ALA A 625 -8.05 -43.13 -37.87
N GLU A 626 -9.36 -43.33 -38.00
CA GLU A 626 -9.95 -44.55 -38.53
C GLU A 626 -9.59 -44.76 -39.99
N LYS A 627 -9.68 -43.72 -40.83
CA LYS A 627 -9.29 -43.78 -42.23
C LYS A 627 -7.80 -44.14 -42.39
N LYS A 628 -6.92 -43.58 -41.56
CA LYS A 628 -5.49 -43.96 -41.52
C LYS A 628 -5.29 -45.41 -41.10
N ARG A 629 -6.08 -45.94 -40.15
CA ARG A 629 -6.04 -47.36 -39.76
C ARG A 629 -6.44 -48.27 -40.92
N GLN A 630 -7.55 -47.96 -41.60
CA GLN A 630 -8.02 -48.71 -42.76
C GLN A 630 -7.01 -48.69 -43.91
N GLU A 631 -6.36 -47.55 -44.17
CA GLU A 631 -5.32 -47.44 -45.19
C GLU A 631 -4.06 -48.25 -44.82
N ALA A 632 -3.66 -48.22 -43.56
CA ALA A 632 -2.54 -49.01 -43.05
C ALA A 632 -2.82 -50.53 -43.14
N GLU A 633 -4.06 -50.94 -42.85
CA GLU A 633 -4.51 -52.33 -42.97
C GLU A 633 -4.53 -52.79 -44.43
N LYS A 634 -5.03 -51.95 -45.36
CA LYS A 634 -4.98 -52.24 -46.79
C LYS A 634 -3.55 -52.37 -47.30
N LYS A 635 -2.64 -51.49 -46.88
CA LYS A 635 -1.20 -51.60 -47.20
C LYS A 635 -0.57 -52.86 -46.63
N ARG A 636 -0.98 -53.29 -45.42
CA ARG A 636 -0.53 -54.57 -44.84
C ARG A 636 -1.00 -55.77 -45.66
N GLN A 637 -2.27 -55.79 -46.05
CA GLN A 637 -2.83 -56.85 -46.89
C GLN A 637 -2.16 -56.91 -48.28
N GLU A 638 -1.90 -55.76 -48.91
CA GLU A 638 -1.17 -55.69 -50.18
C GLU A 638 0.29 -56.15 -50.04
N ALA A 639 0.97 -55.76 -48.96
CA ALA A 639 2.34 -56.21 -48.67
C ALA A 639 2.40 -57.72 -48.39
N GLU A 640 1.40 -58.27 -47.71
CA GLU A 640 1.28 -59.70 -47.44
C GLU A 640 1.03 -60.50 -48.72
N LYS A 641 0.15 -60.00 -49.60
CA LYS A 641 -0.08 -60.60 -50.92
C LYS A 641 1.18 -60.59 -51.79
N LYS A 642 1.95 -59.49 -51.78
CA LYS A 642 3.25 -59.42 -52.47
C LYS A 642 4.27 -60.40 -51.89
N ARG A 643 4.33 -60.55 -50.57
CA ARG A 643 5.20 -61.54 -49.92
C ARG A 643 4.84 -62.97 -50.33
N GLN A 644 3.56 -63.31 -50.36
CA GLN A 644 3.09 -64.62 -50.82
C GLN A 644 3.43 -64.88 -52.29
N GLU A 645 3.32 -63.87 -53.17
CA GLU A 645 3.74 -63.98 -54.57
C GLU A 645 5.27 -64.12 -54.72
N GLU A 646 6.06 -63.37 -53.95
CA GLU A 646 7.52 -63.48 -53.95
C GLU A 646 7.99 -64.83 -53.40
N GLU A 647 7.33 -65.34 -52.35
CA GLU A 647 7.61 -66.65 -51.78
C GLU A 647 7.28 -67.78 -52.76
N LYS A 648 6.16 -67.66 -53.49
CA LYS A 648 5.82 -68.59 -54.58
C LYS A 648 6.86 -68.56 -55.71
N LYS A 649 7.31 -67.36 -56.12
CA LYS A 649 8.39 -67.23 -57.13
C LYS A 649 9.71 -67.80 -56.66
N ARG A 650 10.05 -67.64 -55.37
CA ARG A 650 11.25 -68.24 -54.78
C ARG A 650 11.17 -69.76 -54.76
N GLN A 651 10.02 -70.33 -54.42
CA GLN A 651 9.80 -71.77 -54.49
C GLN A 651 9.94 -72.30 -55.93
N GLU A 652 9.35 -71.61 -56.90
CA GLU A 652 9.49 -71.95 -58.34
C GLU A 652 10.97 -71.82 -58.83
N GLU A 653 11.71 -70.81 -58.35
CA GLU A 653 13.12 -70.61 -58.69
C GLU A 653 14.04 -71.64 -58.01
N GLU A 654 13.77 -72.01 -56.76
CA GLU A 654 14.48 -73.08 -56.06
C GLU A 654 14.23 -74.45 -56.71
N GLU A 655 13.01 -74.72 -57.20
CA GLU A 655 12.72 -75.90 -58.00
C GLU A 655 13.50 -75.91 -59.32
N ARG A 656 13.57 -74.77 -60.04
CA ARG A 656 14.41 -74.65 -61.24
C ARG A 656 15.89 -74.85 -60.94
N LYS A 657 16.40 -74.30 -59.84
CA LYS A 657 17.80 -74.46 -59.44
C LYS A 657 18.12 -75.90 -59.04
N LYS A 658 17.21 -76.61 -58.37
CA LYS A 658 17.36 -78.06 -58.11
C LYS A 658 17.44 -78.85 -59.42
N GLN A 659 16.57 -78.57 -60.40
CA GLN A 659 16.63 -79.21 -61.72
C GLN A 659 17.90 -78.88 -62.51
N GLU A 660 18.46 -77.67 -62.35
CA GLU A 660 19.68 -77.25 -63.04
C GLU A 660 20.96 -77.76 -62.36
N GLU A 661 20.96 -77.88 -61.03
CA GLU A 661 22.08 -78.46 -60.27
C GLU A 661 22.17 -79.98 -60.48
N GLU A 662 21.03 -80.67 -60.64
CA GLU A 662 21.00 -82.06 -61.11
C GLU A 662 21.61 -82.20 -62.53
N ARG A 663 21.34 -81.25 -63.45
CA ARG A 663 22.00 -81.22 -64.77
C ARG A 663 23.49 -80.89 -64.70
N ARG A 664 23.94 -80.05 -63.76
CA ARG A 664 25.37 -79.70 -63.59
C ARG A 664 26.21 -80.81 -62.96
N LYS A 665 25.64 -81.58 -62.02
CA LYS A 665 26.31 -82.76 -61.44
C LYS A 665 26.53 -83.89 -62.47
N GLN A 666 25.75 -83.90 -63.55
CA GLN A 666 25.98 -84.81 -64.69
C GLN A 666 27.15 -84.38 -65.60
N ASN A 667 27.49 -83.08 -65.65
CA ASN A 667 28.50 -82.55 -66.59
C ASN A 667 29.88 -82.26 -65.97
N GLN A 668 30.05 -82.29 -64.64
CA GLN A 668 31.35 -82.04 -63.97
C GLN A 668 32.19 -83.30 -63.67
N ASN A 669 31.77 -84.48 -64.14
CA ASN A 669 32.57 -85.71 -64.05
C ASN A 669 33.51 -85.96 -65.26
N ASN A 670 33.61 -85.02 -66.21
CA ASN A 670 34.54 -85.11 -67.34
C ASN A 670 35.42 -83.85 -67.42
N SER A 671 36.74 -84.06 -67.44
CA SER A 671 37.83 -83.09 -67.69
C SER A 671 38.39 -82.30 -66.48
N LYS A 672 39.53 -82.80 -65.97
CA LYS A 672 40.42 -82.15 -65.02
C LYS A 672 41.85 -82.23 -65.59
N SER A 673 42.28 -81.23 -66.37
CA SER A 673 43.68 -81.12 -66.83
C SER A 673 44.05 -79.71 -67.28
N GLY A 674 45.05 -79.13 -66.62
CA GLY A 674 46.06 -78.26 -67.23
C GLY A 674 45.78 -76.75 -67.36
N GLY A 675 46.80 -75.96 -67.01
CA GLY A 675 47.15 -74.77 -67.80
C GLY A 675 47.06 -73.41 -67.12
N SER A 676 48.24 -72.84 -66.84
CA SER A 676 48.51 -71.47 -66.40
C SER A 676 48.30 -70.42 -67.51
N GLY A 677 47.98 -69.17 -67.13
CA GLY A 677 48.41 -67.98 -67.86
C GLY A 677 47.34 -66.93 -68.22
N GLY A 678 47.46 -65.74 -67.61
CA GLY A 678 47.39 -64.46 -68.33
C GLY A 678 46.08 -63.66 -68.32
N GLY A 679 46.15 -62.46 -67.71
CA GLY A 679 45.54 -61.22 -68.23
C GLY A 679 44.06 -60.99 -67.96
N GLY A 680 43.71 -60.46 -66.79
CA GLY A 680 42.36 -59.97 -66.47
C GLY A 680 42.30 -58.45 -66.46
N GLY A 681 41.48 -57.88 -67.34
CA GLY A 681 40.99 -56.51 -67.25
C GLY A 681 39.53 -56.48 -67.64
N SER A 682 38.69 -55.94 -66.75
CA SER A 682 37.50 -55.08 -67.02
C SER A 682 36.30 -55.37 -66.11
N LYS A 683 35.62 -54.26 -65.78
CA LYS A 683 34.26 -54.08 -65.23
C LYS A 683 34.13 -54.28 -63.72
N SER A 684 33.80 -53.26 -62.94
CA SER A 684 32.56 -52.46 -62.95
C SER A 684 31.30 -53.32 -62.81
N GLY A 685 30.82 -53.39 -61.57
CA GLY A 685 29.55 -53.99 -61.19
C GLY A 685 29.07 -53.29 -59.93
N GLY A 686 28.01 -52.51 -60.09
CA GLY A 686 27.15 -52.09 -58.98
C GLY A 686 25.96 -53.04 -58.85
N SER A 687 25.25 -52.87 -57.72
CA SER A 687 24.03 -53.55 -57.26
C SER A 687 24.29 -54.91 -56.59
N GLY A 688 23.77 -55.25 -55.41
CA GLY A 688 22.72 -54.65 -54.59
C GLY A 688 22.02 -55.78 -53.83
N GLY A 689 21.51 -55.48 -52.64
CA GLY A 689 20.55 -56.31 -51.89
C GLY A 689 21.18 -57.46 -51.07
N GLY A 690 20.72 -57.77 -49.86
CA GLY A 690 19.59 -57.24 -49.13
C GLY A 690 19.17 -58.20 -48.01
N GLY A 691 18.43 -57.67 -47.04
CA GLY A 691 17.58 -58.40 -46.10
C GLY A 691 18.29 -59.00 -44.88
N GLY A 692 17.86 -58.78 -43.65
CA GLY A 692 16.74 -58.02 -43.13
C GLY A 692 16.48 -58.42 -41.67
N SER A 693 15.50 -57.73 -41.09
CA SER A 693 14.60 -58.23 -40.03
C SER A 693 15.06 -58.30 -38.56
N LYS A 694 14.19 -57.68 -37.73
CA LYS A 694 13.73 -58.03 -36.37
C LYS A 694 14.70 -57.75 -35.21
N SER A 695 14.44 -56.78 -34.33
CA SER A 695 13.31 -56.57 -33.38
C SER A 695 13.29 -57.53 -32.18
N GLY A 696 13.47 -56.95 -30.99
CA GLY A 696 12.75 -57.31 -29.77
C GLY A 696 13.56 -58.00 -28.68
N GLY A 697 13.56 -57.44 -27.46
CA GLY A 697 13.87 -58.21 -26.25
C GLY A 697 14.35 -57.42 -25.03
N SER A 698 13.39 -57.06 -24.18
CA SER A 698 13.37 -56.65 -22.76
C SER A 698 14.53 -56.93 -21.78
N GLY A 699 14.52 -56.13 -20.70
CA GLY A 699 14.99 -56.45 -19.33
C GLY A 699 16.32 -55.78 -18.99
N GLY A 700 16.52 -55.00 -17.91
CA GLY A 700 15.88 -54.94 -16.59
C GLY A 700 16.98 -55.13 -15.54
N GLY A 701 17.14 -54.19 -14.60
CA GLY A 701 18.04 -54.33 -13.44
C GLY A 701 18.50 -52.99 -12.83
N GLY A 702 18.18 -52.76 -11.56
CA GLY A 702 18.54 -51.55 -10.80
C GLY A 702 19.66 -51.75 -9.76
N GLY A 703 19.95 -50.69 -8.99
CA GLY A 703 20.55 -50.78 -7.64
C GLY A 703 21.83 -49.98 -7.33
N SER A 704 21.65 -48.71 -6.91
CA SER A 704 22.18 -48.00 -5.70
C SER A 704 23.67 -47.91 -5.26
N LYS A 705 23.97 -46.74 -4.62
CA LYS A 705 25.02 -46.34 -3.62
C LYS A 705 26.41 -45.90 -4.17
N SER A 706 27.22 -44.98 -3.59
CA SER A 706 27.18 -44.01 -2.45
C SER A 706 28.56 -43.31 -2.30
N GLY A 707 28.63 -42.08 -1.72
CA GLY A 707 29.78 -41.48 -0.99
C GLY A 707 30.91 -40.83 -1.84
N GLY A 708 31.68 -39.80 -1.45
CA GLY A 708 31.82 -38.96 -0.23
C GLY A 708 33.19 -38.24 -0.25
N SER A 709 33.24 -36.98 0.25
CA SER A 709 34.34 -36.22 0.92
C SER A 709 35.76 -36.01 0.33
N GLY A 710 36.27 -34.77 0.47
CA GLY A 710 37.58 -34.51 1.13
C GLY A 710 38.58 -33.49 0.53
N GLY A 711 38.89 -32.43 1.31
CA GLY A 711 40.20 -31.71 1.41
C GLY A 711 40.46 -30.57 0.39
N GLY A 712 41.03 -29.40 0.72
CA GLY A 712 41.69 -28.87 1.92
C GLY A 712 43.10 -28.32 1.62
N GLY A 713 43.30 -26.99 1.73
CA GLY A 713 44.56 -26.36 2.17
C GLY A 713 45.46 -25.63 1.14
N GLY A 714 46.02 -24.47 1.52
CA GLY A 714 47.33 -24.03 0.98
C GLY A 714 47.68 -22.54 0.83
N SER A 715 47.64 -21.76 1.91
CA SER A 715 48.53 -20.65 2.38
C SER A 715 49.52 -19.86 1.49
N LYS A 716 49.76 -18.60 1.94
CA LYS A 716 50.99 -17.73 1.96
C LYS A 716 51.00 -16.52 0.99
N SER A 717 51.59 -15.36 1.28
CA SER A 717 52.10 -14.65 2.48
C SER A 717 52.85 -13.38 2.03
N GLY A 718 52.74 -12.27 2.77
CA GLY A 718 53.75 -11.19 2.90
C GLY A 718 53.93 -10.22 1.72
N GLY A 719 54.22 -8.92 1.88
CA GLY A 719 54.53 -8.10 3.05
C GLY A 719 55.47 -6.94 2.64
N SER A 720 55.29 -5.77 3.28
CA SER A 720 56.21 -4.59 3.35
C SER A 720 56.48 -3.79 2.06
N GLY A 721 56.64 -2.47 2.07
CA GLY A 721 56.69 -1.46 3.14
C GLY A 721 57.35 -0.16 2.63
N GLY A 722 57.16 0.94 3.38
CA GLY A 722 57.93 2.20 3.29
C GLY A 722 57.41 3.23 2.27
N GLY A 723 57.33 4.54 2.55
CA GLY A 723 57.69 5.33 3.72
C GLY A 723 57.79 6.82 3.32
N GLY A 724 57.74 7.72 4.32
CA GLY A 724 58.52 8.98 4.31
C GLY A 724 57.77 10.28 3.96
N GLY A 725 57.46 11.08 4.99
CA GLY A 725 56.77 12.37 4.89
C GLY A 725 57.60 13.57 4.39
N SER A 726 56.98 14.77 4.38
CA SER A 726 57.50 16.02 4.96
C SER A 726 56.62 17.27 4.70
N LYS A 727 56.31 17.98 5.80
CA LYS A 727 56.30 19.46 6.02
C LYS A 727 55.48 20.40 5.12
N SER A 728 54.64 21.27 5.72
CA SER A 728 54.98 22.67 6.14
C SER A 728 53.78 23.65 6.28
N GLY A 729 53.86 24.57 7.28
CA GLY A 729 53.17 25.88 7.40
C GLY A 729 51.73 25.85 7.94
N GLY A 730 51.30 26.46 9.06
CA GLY A 730 51.57 27.81 9.64
C GLY A 730 50.58 28.83 9.03
N SER A 731 49.87 29.74 9.71
CA SER A 731 49.79 30.26 11.08
C SER A 731 48.65 31.33 11.15
N GLY A 732 48.13 31.66 12.36
CA GLY A 732 47.48 32.94 12.74
C GLY A 732 45.95 33.03 12.48
N GLY A 733 45.05 33.33 13.44
CA GLY A 733 45.04 34.35 14.51
C GLY A 733 44.19 35.56 14.03
N GLY A 734 43.25 36.19 14.72
CA GLY A 734 42.66 36.16 16.07
C GLY A 734 41.67 37.35 16.22
N GLY A 735 40.95 37.42 17.35
CA GLY A 735 40.23 38.60 17.88
C GLY A 735 38.78 38.80 17.37
N GLY A 736 37.72 38.98 18.17
CA GLY A 736 37.57 39.31 19.58
C GLY A 736 37.29 40.81 19.80
N SER A 737 36.03 41.21 20.04
CA SER A 737 35.62 42.17 21.10
C SER A 737 34.14 42.58 21.11
N LYS A 738 33.66 42.80 22.34
CA LYS A 738 32.32 43.14 22.87
C LYS A 738 31.93 44.61 22.68
N SER A 739 30.64 44.96 22.85
CA SER A 739 30.19 46.11 23.70
C SER A 739 28.68 46.11 24.01
N GLN A 740 28.28 46.79 25.08
CA GLN A 740 27.08 46.65 25.93
C GLN A 740 26.00 47.76 25.76
N ASN A 741 24.78 47.43 26.23
CA ASN A 741 23.74 48.20 26.98
C ASN A 741 23.22 49.60 26.57
N ASN A 742 21.88 49.76 26.58
CA ASN A 742 21.16 50.68 27.48
C ASN A 742 19.62 50.49 27.54
N ASN A 743 19.04 50.91 28.69
CA ASN A 743 17.76 50.53 29.30
C ASN A 743 16.67 51.63 29.15
N GLY A 744 15.36 51.28 29.15
CA GLY A 744 14.24 52.25 29.22
C GLY A 744 12.84 51.62 29.21
N LYS A 745 12.18 51.54 30.38
CA LYS A 745 10.88 50.89 30.64
C LYS A 745 9.77 51.94 30.82
N SER A 746 8.68 51.86 30.04
CA SER A 746 7.43 52.62 30.23
C SER A 746 6.24 51.68 29.97
N SER A 747 5.42 51.39 30.99
CA SER A 747 4.28 50.46 30.94
C SER A 747 2.99 51.19 30.54
N SER A 748 2.37 50.77 29.43
CA SER A 748 1.10 51.33 28.91
C SER A 748 -0.12 50.63 29.52
N ALA A 749 -1.17 51.37 29.91
CA ALA A 749 -2.38 50.78 30.50
C ALA A 749 -3.29 50.09 29.47
N SER A 750 -3.81 48.89 29.79
CA SER A 750 -4.76 48.14 28.95
C SER A 750 -6.16 48.77 28.92
N GLY A 751 -6.88 48.61 27.81
CA GLY A 751 -8.30 48.92 27.72
C GLY A 751 -8.85 49.03 26.29
N TRP A 752 -10.18 49.10 26.20
CA TRP A 752 -10.87 49.38 24.94
C TRP A 752 -10.54 50.78 24.41
N LYS A 753 -10.31 50.85 23.11
CA LYS A 753 -10.03 52.08 22.36
C LYS A 753 -10.97 52.11 21.15
N GLN A 754 -11.34 53.31 20.72
CA GLN A 754 -12.15 53.50 19.55
C GLN A 754 -11.53 54.59 18.68
N ASP A 755 -11.47 54.34 17.38
CA ASP A 755 -11.10 55.33 16.39
C ASP A 755 -12.16 55.41 15.28
N ALA A 756 -11.84 56.09 14.17
CA ALA A 756 -12.74 56.26 13.04
C ALA A 756 -13.14 54.95 12.33
N HIS A 757 -12.37 53.88 12.49
CA HIS A 757 -12.61 52.58 11.85
C HIS A 757 -13.36 51.61 12.75
N GLY A 758 -13.23 51.72 14.07
CA GLY A 758 -13.99 50.91 15.00
C GLY A 758 -13.37 50.77 16.38
N TRP A 759 -13.89 49.81 17.13
CA TRP A 759 -13.38 49.44 18.45
C TRP A 759 -12.20 48.47 18.32
N TRP A 760 -11.14 48.68 19.09
CA TRP A 760 -10.02 47.76 19.24
C TRP A 760 -9.60 47.68 20.72
N TYR A 761 -8.86 46.66 21.10
CA TYR A 761 -8.50 46.45 22.51
C TYR A 761 -6.99 46.47 22.72
N GLN A 762 -6.51 47.39 23.56
CA GLN A 762 -5.09 47.44 23.92
C GLN A 762 -4.83 46.58 25.16
N ASN A 763 -3.91 45.63 25.05
CA ASN A 763 -3.41 44.82 26.16
C ASN A 763 -2.41 45.63 27.01
N ALA A 764 -2.13 45.15 28.23
CA ALA A 764 -1.28 45.88 29.19
C ALA A 764 0.19 45.95 28.77
N ASN A 765 0.61 45.09 27.85
CA ASN A 765 1.93 45.13 27.22
C ASN A 765 1.97 46.03 25.97
N GLY A 766 0.88 46.77 25.68
CA GLY A 766 0.74 47.64 24.52
C GLY A 766 0.31 46.96 23.23
N SER A 767 0.24 45.62 23.19
CA SER A 767 -0.25 44.86 22.03
C SER A 767 -1.78 44.92 21.88
N TYR A 768 -2.33 44.38 20.79
CA TYR A 768 -3.78 44.28 20.58
C TYR A 768 -4.13 43.03 19.75
N PRO A 769 -5.31 42.41 19.94
CA PRO A 769 -5.71 41.19 19.23
C PRO A 769 -6.00 41.47 17.75
N ARG A 770 -5.60 40.55 16.87
CA ARG A 770 -5.85 40.58 15.41
C ARG A 770 -6.14 39.17 14.90
N ASN A 771 -7.13 39.02 14.02
CA ASN A 771 -7.61 37.72 13.53
C ASN A 771 -7.87 36.72 14.67
N ALA A 772 -8.38 37.21 15.79
CA ALA A 772 -8.40 36.45 17.02
C ALA A 772 -9.65 36.75 17.83
N TRP A 773 -10.15 35.70 18.48
CA TRP A 773 -11.08 35.82 19.57
C TRP A 773 -10.35 36.31 20.82
N SER A 774 -10.96 37.20 21.59
CA SER A 774 -10.44 37.67 22.87
C SER A 774 -11.57 37.75 23.89
N GLN A 775 -11.32 37.18 25.07
CA GLN A 775 -12.24 37.30 26.19
C GLN A 775 -11.89 38.55 27.00
N ILE A 776 -12.79 39.52 27.03
CA ILE A 776 -12.58 40.82 27.68
C ILE A 776 -13.76 41.08 28.60
N GLY A 777 -13.50 41.26 29.90
CA GLY A 777 -14.57 41.52 30.88
C GLY A 777 -15.60 40.39 31.00
N GLY A 778 -15.21 39.14 30.72
CA GLY A 778 -16.08 37.96 30.80
C GLY A 778 -16.88 37.66 29.53
N ALA A 779 -16.88 38.54 28.53
CA ALA A 779 -17.51 38.31 27.23
C ALA A 779 -16.46 38.04 26.13
N TRP A 780 -16.84 37.26 25.12
CA TRP A 780 -16.00 36.97 23.97
C TRP A 780 -16.23 37.96 22.83
N TYR A 781 -15.15 38.42 22.21
CA TYR A 781 -15.14 39.35 21.09
C TYR A 781 -14.25 38.79 19.99
N LEU A 782 -14.61 39.00 18.72
CA LEU A 782 -13.78 38.63 17.58
C LEU A 782 -13.17 39.89 16.97
N PHE A 783 -11.86 39.86 16.67
CA PHE A 783 -11.15 40.97 16.04
C PHE A 783 -10.66 40.56 14.65
N ASN A 784 -10.85 41.44 13.66
CA ASN A 784 -10.41 41.22 12.28
C ASN A 784 -8.89 41.37 12.11
N ALA A 785 -8.40 41.24 10.89
CA ALA A 785 -6.97 41.30 10.56
C ALA A 785 -6.28 42.61 10.94
N SER A 786 -7.04 43.71 10.98
CA SER A 786 -6.55 45.03 11.39
C SER A 786 -6.65 45.25 12.90
N GLY A 787 -7.29 44.34 13.64
CA GLY A 787 -7.46 44.40 15.08
C GLY A 787 -8.71 45.12 15.54
N TYR A 788 -9.68 45.31 14.64
CA TYR A 788 -10.97 45.91 14.98
C TYR A 788 -12.01 44.83 15.30
N MET A 789 -12.79 45.08 16.35
CA MET A 789 -13.87 44.23 16.84
C MET A 789 -14.97 44.07 15.79
N THR A 790 -15.43 42.85 15.58
CA THR A 790 -16.50 42.50 14.64
C THR A 790 -17.86 42.37 15.34
N THR A 791 -18.93 42.43 14.55
CA THR A 791 -20.32 42.25 14.99
C THR A 791 -21.09 41.42 13.97
N GLY A 792 -22.29 40.93 14.31
CA GLY A 792 -23.14 40.13 13.43
C GLY A 792 -22.64 38.69 13.23
N TRP A 793 -23.08 38.06 12.13
CA TRP A 793 -22.67 36.70 11.76
C TRP A 793 -21.20 36.63 11.37
N GLN A 794 -20.48 35.70 11.97
CA GLN A 794 -19.06 35.48 11.71
C GLN A 794 -18.82 33.99 11.48
N HIS A 795 -18.17 33.67 10.36
CA HIS A 795 -17.72 32.31 10.08
C HIS A 795 -16.24 32.19 10.48
N SER A 796 -15.97 31.38 11.50
CA SER A 796 -14.64 31.26 12.10
C SER A 796 -14.40 29.79 12.49
N ASN A 797 -13.26 29.22 12.11
CA ASN A 797 -12.89 27.83 12.43
C ASN A 797 -13.99 26.80 12.06
N GLY A 798 -14.62 26.97 10.89
CA GLY A 798 -15.64 26.05 10.37
C GLY A 798 -17.02 26.14 11.06
N ALA A 799 -17.24 27.14 11.92
CA ALA A 799 -18.50 27.33 12.63
C ALA A 799 -19.03 28.76 12.46
N TRP A 800 -20.36 28.90 12.55
CA TRP A 800 -21.04 30.18 12.58
C TRP A 800 -21.24 30.66 14.02
N TYR A 801 -20.85 31.91 14.26
CA TYR A 801 -21.04 32.64 15.51
C TYR A 801 -21.88 33.87 15.26
N TYR A 802 -22.58 34.34 16.30
CA TYR A 802 -23.30 35.60 16.24
C TYR A 802 -22.81 36.57 17.31
N LEU A 803 -22.22 37.67 16.85
CA LEU A 803 -21.65 38.71 17.69
C LEU A 803 -22.71 39.82 17.83
N GLY A 804 -23.09 40.17 19.06
CA GLY A 804 -24.04 41.23 19.34
C GLY A 804 -23.59 42.60 18.79
N SER A 805 -24.46 43.59 18.86
CA SER A 805 -24.13 44.96 18.42
C SER A 805 -23.00 45.60 19.23
N ASN A 806 -22.78 45.15 20.46
CA ASN A 806 -21.65 45.53 21.29
C ASN A 806 -20.40 44.67 21.05
N GLY A 807 -20.44 43.73 20.09
CA GLY A 807 -19.37 42.79 19.77
C GLY A 807 -19.26 41.57 20.67
N ALA A 808 -20.10 41.46 21.71
CA ALA A 808 -20.09 40.28 22.57
C ALA A 808 -20.75 39.09 21.85
N MET A 809 -20.07 37.95 21.83
CA MET A 809 -20.61 36.69 21.31
C MET A 809 -21.86 36.27 22.07
N LEU A 810 -22.93 35.95 21.36
CA LEU A 810 -24.17 35.46 21.93
C LEU A 810 -24.18 33.94 22.04
N THR A 811 -24.81 33.44 23.09
CA THR A 811 -25.14 32.03 23.31
C THR A 811 -26.66 31.88 23.47
N ASN A 812 -27.16 30.66 23.37
CA ASN A 812 -28.58 30.30 23.34
C ASN A 812 -29.34 30.93 22.15
N TRP A 813 -30.63 31.16 22.31
CA TRP A 813 -31.52 31.62 21.26
C TRP A 813 -31.14 33.03 20.75
N VAL A 814 -30.94 33.12 19.44
CA VAL A 814 -30.69 34.37 18.71
C VAL A 814 -31.80 34.56 17.68
N ASN A 815 -32.48 35.71 17.73
CA ASN A 815 -33.40 36.12 16.67
C ASN A 815 -32.67 37.07 15.72
N HIS A 816 -32.48 36.63 14.48
CA HIS A 816 -31.89 37.45 13.42
C HIS A 816 -32.83 37.47 12.21
N GLY A 817 -33.30 38.65 11.82
CA GLY A 817 -34.19 38.80 10.66
C GLY A 817 -35.55 38.08 10.80
N GLY A 818 -36.05 37.89 12.02
CA GLY A 818 -37.32 37.19 12.28
C GLY A 818 -37.20 35.66 12.29
N ARG A 819 -36.01 35.10 12.09
CA ARG A 819 -35.72 33.67 12.19
C ARG A 819 -34.97 33.39 13.49
N TRP A 820 -35.28 32.26 14.11
CA TRP A 820 -34.62 31.82 15.34
C TRP A 820 -33.49 30.86 15.03
N TYR A 821 -32.35 31.11 15.68
CA TYR A 821 -31.15 30.30 15.65
C TYR A 821 -30.81 29.92 17.08
N PHE A 822 -30.20 28.76 17.29
CA PHE A 822 -29.72 28.37 18.60
C PHE A 822 -28.19 28.31 18.59
N MET A 823 -27.56 29.13 19.41
CA MET A 823 -26.13 29.10 19.64
C MET A 823 -25.87 28.24 20.87
N ASN A 824 -24.98 27.26 20.81
CA ASN A 824 -24.67 26.45 21.98
C ASN A 824 -23.89 27.26 23.06
N GLY A 825 -23.50 26.61 24.16
CA GLY A 825 -22.75 27.27 25.25
C GLY A 825 -21.41 27.89 24.83
N SER A 826 -20.84 27.46 23.70
CA SER A 826 -19.62 28.01 23.10
C SER A 826 -19.91 29.02 21.98
N GLY A 827 -21.17 29.37 21.74
CA GLY A 827 -21.57 30.36 20.74
C GLY A 827 -21.62 29.84 19.30
N ILE A 828 -21.56 28.52 19.10
CA ILE A 828 -21.65 27.88 17.76
C ILE A 828 -23.12 27.68 17.39
N MET A 829 -23.50 28.04 16.17
CA MET A 829 -24.84 27.84 15.64
C MET A 829 -25.14 26.36 15.41
N MET A 830 -26.26 25.89 15.97
CA MET A 830 -26.79 24.54 15.74
C MET A 830 -27.50 24.46 14.38
N ALA A 831 -27.25 23.38 13.64
CA ALA A 831 -27.88 23.07 12.35
C ALA A 831 -28.10 21.55 12.21
N ASN A 832 -29.06 21.14 11.38
CA ASN A 832 -29.48 19.75 11.16
C ASN A 832 -29.61 18.90 12.43
N SER A 833 -30.17 19.47 13.50
CA SER A 833 -30.16 18.83 14.83
C SER A 833 -31.30 19.28 15.71
N TRP A 834 -31.65 18.40 16.65
CA TRP A 834 -32.58 18.69 17.74
C TRP A 834 -31.88 19.43 18.88
N VAL A 835 -32.54 20.45 19.41
CA VAL A 835 -32.12 21.23 20.58
C VAL A 835 -33.20 21.14 21.65
N GLN A 836 -32.81 20.76 22.87
CA GLN A 836 -33.70 20.81 24.02
C GLN A 836 -33.53 22.15 24.76
N SER A 837 -34.61 22.91 24.93
CA SER A 837 -34.60 24.19 25.64
C SER A 837 -35.91 24.37 26.40
N GLY A 838 -35.82 24.65 27.70
CA GLY A 838 -37.01 24.85 28.55
C GLY A 838 -37.96 23.64 28.60
N GLY A 839 -37.41 22.42 28.54
CA GLY A 839 -38.20 21.18 28.57
C GLY A 839 -38.91 20.82 27.26
N LYS A 840 -38.71 21.59 26.19
CA LYS A 840 -39.24 21.35 24.84
C LYS A 840 -38.11 21.07 23.86
N TRP A 841 -38.42 20.37 22.78
CA TRP A 841 -37.50 20.06 21.69
C TRP A 841 -37.78 20.92 20.48
N TYR A 842 -36.74 21.43 19.82
CA TYR A 842 -36.82 22.26 18.62
C TYR A 842 -35.84 21.72 17.58
N TYR A 843 -36.20 21.72 16.30
CA TYR A 843 -35.31 21.26 15.25
C TYR A 843 -34.70 22.44 14.49
N MET A 844 -33.37 22.44 14.36
CA MET A 844 -32.62 23.43 13.60
C MET A 844 -32.33 22.86 12.20
N GLY A 845 -32.79 23.54 11.15
CA GLY A 845 -32.60 23.11 9.76
C GLY A 845 -31.15 23.24 9.27
N ALA A 846 -30.93 22.93 8.00
CA ALA A 846 -29.59 22.93 7.39
C ALA A 846 -28.90 24.30 7.39
N ASP A 847 -29.67 25.37 7.28
CA ASP A 847 -29.17 26.75 7.37
C ASP A 847 -29.11 27.28 8.82
N GLY A 848 -29.32 26.40 9.80
CA GLY A 848 -29.33 26.70 11.23
C GLY A 848 -30.58 27.41 11.74
N ALA A 849 -31.56 27.70 10.88
CA ALA A 849 -32.81 28.28 11.33
C ALA A 849 -33.75 27.22 11.91
N MET A 850 -34.43 27.56 12.99
CA MET A 850 -35.43 26.71 13.62
C MET A 850 -36.60 26.46 12.66
N LEU A 851 -36.96 25.19 12.49
CA LEU A 851 -38.14 24.80 11.74
C LEU A 851 -39.41 25.08 12.54
N VAL A 852 -40.46 25.53 11.86
CA VAL A 852 -41.78 25.81 12.45
C VAL A 852 -42.88 25.32 11.50
N ASN A 853 -43.99 24.81 12.05
CA ASN A 853 -45.15 24.34 11.27
C ASN A 853 -44.81 23.39 10.12
N THR A 854 -43.84 22.50 10.32
CA THR A 854 -43.38 21.59 9.27
C THR A 854 -42.98 20.25 9.87
N ARG A 855 -42.78 19.27 9.00
CA ARG A 855 -42.22 17.97 9.35
C ARG A 855 -40.69 18.05 9.25
N THR A 856 -40.00 17.58 10.28
CA THR A 856 -38.54 17.45 10.32
C THR A 856 -38.09 16.29 9.40
N PRO A 857 -36.81 16.24 8.98
CA PRO A 857 -36.30 15.19 8.10
C PRO A 857 -36.49 13.77 8.64
N ASP A 858 -36.42 13.61 9.97
CA ASP A 858 -36.68 12.36 10.71
C ASP A 858 -38.18 12.12 10.99
N GLY A 859 -39.06 12.90 10.37
CA GLY A 859 -40.49 12.61 10.28
C GLY A 859 -41.36 13.17 11.41
N TYR A 860 -40.83 13.93 12.36
CA TYR A 860 -41.63 14.52 13.43
C TYR A 860 -42.25 15.86 13.04
N MET A 861 -43.44 16.18 13.55
CA MET A 861 -44.10 17.45 13.27
C MET A 861 -43.79 18.49 14.35
N VAL A 862 -43.18 19.62 13.98
CA VAL A 862 -42.94 20.75 14.88
C VAL A 862 -44.03 21.82 14.76
N LYS A 863 -44.44 22.41 15.88
CA LYS A 863 -45.53 23.38 16.01
C LYS A 863 -45.14 24.79 15.52
N ALA A 864 -46.08 25.74 15.62
CA ALA A 864 -45.86 27.13 15.23
C ALA A 864 -44.81 27.86 16.09
N ASP A 865 -44.65 27.42 17.34
CA ASP A 865 -43.57 27.89 18.23
C ASP A 865 -42.26 27.12 18.02
N GLY A 866 -42.21 26.19 17.06
CA GLY A 866 -41.06 25.35 16.73
C GLY A 866 -40.89 24.13 17.63
N SER A 867 -41.74 23.97 18.65
CA SER A 867 -41.62 22.84 19.57
C SER A 867 -42.19 21.56 18.96
N LEU A 868 -41.52 20.42 19.23
CA LEU A 868 -42.05 19.08 19.02
C LEU A 868 -43.36 18.88 19.78
#